data_AF-A0A955WCC1-F1
#
_entry.id   AF-A0A955WCC1-F1
#
_cell.length_a   1.000
_cell.length_b   1.000
_cell.length_c   1.000
_cell.angle_alpha   90.00
_cell.angle_beta   90.00
_cell.angle_gamma   90.00
#
_symmetry.space_group_name_H-M   'P 1'
#
loop_
_entity.id
_entity.type
_entity.pdbx_description
1 polymer ?
#
loop_
_entity_poly.entity_id
_entity_poly.type
_entity_poly.pdbx_seq_one_letter_code
_entity_poly.pdbx_strand_id
1 'polypeptide(L)'
;MLIADRYRIEEKLVEDALGQLFRAHDLRHDRPVSVRLLSFENAERPRVKRERWAREARILGASRHPGLMAVYDLDEHHEPPFCVLEPLEGEPFASWMARGQIPKLEVWHNWMQRLLGALGEVHRQGFLHRNLGPEYLFLTERGGLKLLGLGGARTARDSTLSTYTITAGVIPRYGAPELIETRFADARADLYSAGALGFRMLTGVDAIPIDESRPMGEAIQLVLRGTPYRASQLRPDVGLPYDNFFERMLSVDPAQRPASAEEAAALLKSLSQLPTGAGRSDDVRMVRDEEASARSSAPKLGDTIAGARVIGKLGAGGMGAVLLGRDDKAQRNVALKILGAVQRGDRERALLAEARALTLFSHANVVRIFGVGEHHGQPVIVMEYVAGKTVEEYLLARQEPAPVALTVSVLSQVATGLAAVHARGLVHADVKAANVLIGPAGRVCVADFGLATAAEAFRPGPVAHVAGTPEYLAPERATGALHAALAPRVDVYSLAVMAFEMLTYRRLYATDDSAAQIEAHVSAPTPRLRTFRPDLPVELEEVLARALEKDPSRRTASCLAFRTELLAAAERMLPPLHPGSSPIHLLLVTEDDVLEALVRDGLGDALSAHLTRATDVADARAHLTREVPATLVLLDHELPGAGAVELSAWMHASLDTTPTLLAIAREDSHPDWQMLQAVGIREVVLSPLAPDVLRYSVRRLLTEALRDGAAVASGGAA
;
A
#
# COMPACT_ATOMS: atom_id res chain seq x y z
N MET A 1 33.13 -17.07 -33.62
CA MET A 1 34.02 -17.85 -32.72
C MET A 1 33.60 -19.31 -32.78
N LEU A 2 34.53 -20.26 -32.76
CA LEU A 2 34.21 -21.70 -32.73
C LEU A 2 34.57 -22.25 -31.35
N ILE A 3 33.69 -23.04 -30.74
CA ILE A 3 33.88 -23.64 -29.42
C ILE A 3 33.92 -25.16 -29.55
N ALA A 4 34.92 -25.77 -28.91
CA ALA A 4 35.17 -27.22 -28.93
C ALA A 4 35.13 -27.82 -30.35
N ASP A 5 35.61 -27.06 -31.35
CA ASP A 5 35.59 -27.39 -32.78
C ASP A 5 34.22 -27.82 -33.34
N ARG A 6 33.13 -27.47 -32.65
CA ARG A 6 31.77 -27.99 -32.95
C ARG A 6 30.71 -26.91 -32.97
N TYR A 7 30.77 -25.94 -32.07
CA TYR A 7 29.72 -24.94 -31.90
C TYR A 7 30.18 -23.60 -32.44
N ARG A 8 29.56 -23.14 -33.53
CA ARG A 8 29.87 -21.85 -34.13
C ARG A 8 28.97 -20.78 -33.50
N ILE A 9 29.57 -19.87 -32.75
CA ILE A 9 28.90 -18.71 -32.16
C ILE A 9 28.54 -17.68 -33.23
N GLU A 10 27.31 -17.19 -33.17
CA GLU A 10 26.74 -16.25 -34.13
C GLU A 10 26.49 -14.89 -33.49
N GLU A 11 25.66 -14.84 -32.44
CA GLU A 11 25.19 -13.60 -31.81
C GLU A 11 25.13 -13.74 -30.29
N LYS A 12 25.46 -12.69 -29.55
CA LYS A 12 25.28 -12.63 -28.09
C LYS A 12 23.84 -12.28 -27.75
N LEU A 13 23.19 -13.11 -26.94
CA LEU A 13 21.79 -12.92 -26.54
C LEU A 13 21.67 -12.20 -25.18
N VAL A 14 22.41 -12.68 -24.17
CA VAL A 14 22.32 -12.18 -22.78
C VAL A 14 23.71 -12.21 -22.14
N GLU A 15 23.97 -11.28 -21.24
CA GLU A 15 25.07 -11.33 -20.27
C GLU A 15 24.50 -11.16 -18.86
N ASP A 16 24.85 -12.09 -17.98
CA ASP A 16 24.37 -12.14 -16.60
C ASP A 16 25.52 -12.54 -15.65
N ALA A 17 25.21 -12.67 -14.35
CA ALA A 17 26.21 -13.03 -13.33
C ALA A 17 26.84 -14.42 -13.54
N LEU A 18 26.17 -15.32 -14.28
CA LEU A 18 26.66 -16.66 -14.61
C LEU A 18 27.62 -16.57 -15.81
N GLY A 19 27.33 -15.75 -16.80
CA GLY A 19 28.24 -15.47 -17.90
C GLY A 19 27.52 -14.97 -19.15
N GLN A 20 27.99 -15.42 -20.33
CA GLN A 20 27.49 -14.94 -21.61
C GLN A 20 26.72 -16.05 -22.33
N LEU A 21 25.50 -15.75 -22.77
CA LEU A 21 24.64 -16.65 -23.53
C LEU A 21 24.61 -16.20 -24.99
N PHE A 22 24.82 -17.14 -25.91
CA PHE A 22 24.91 -16.89 -27.35
C PHE A 22 23.96 -17.76 -28.15
N ARG A 23 23.51 -17.25 -29.30
CA ARG A 23 23.02 -18.05 -30.41
C ARG A 23 24.19 -18.70 -31.12
N ALA A 24 24.04 -19.99 -31.45
CA ALA A 24 25.09 -20.77 -32.08
C ALA A 24 24.53 -21.88 -32.98
N HIS A 25 25.42 -22.50 -33.74
CA HIS A 25 25.10 -23.63 -34.61
C HIS A 25 25.93 -24.86 -34.24
N ASP A 26 25.27 -26.00 -33.99
CA ASP A 26 25.95 -27.30 -33.79
C ASP A 26 26.30 -27.88 -35.16
N LEU A 27 27.57 -27.77 -35.55
CA LEU A 27 28.07 -28.19 -36.87
C LEU A 27 28.02 -29.71 -37.05
N ARG A 28 27.96 -30.49 -35.96
CA ARG A 28 27.94 -31.95 -36.03
C ARG A 28 26.55 -32.49 -36.35
N HIS A 29 25.52 -31.87 -35.79
CA HIS A 29 24.12 -32.29 -35.95
C HIS A 29 23.33 -31.37 -36.87
N ASP A 30 23.98 -30.35 -37.44
CA ASP A 30 23.39 -29.37 -38.36
C ASP A 30 22.09 -28.76 -37.82
N ARG A 31 22.17 -28.18 -36.62
CA ARG A 31 20.99 -27.58 -35.94
C ARG A 31 21.35 -26.30 -35.18
N PRO A 32 20.40 -25.35 -35.05
CA PRO A 32 20.56 -24.21 -34.18
C PRO A 32 20.54 -24.66 -32.70
N VAL A 33 21.38 -24.02 -31.90
CA VAL A 33 21.49 -24.23 -30.44
C VAL A 33 21.77 -22.89 -29.76
N SER A 34 21.64 -22.85 -28.43
CA SER A 34 22.21 -21.75 -27.64
C SER A 34 23.40 -22.26 -26.85
N VAL A 35 24.44 -21.45 -26.70
CA VAL A 35 25.64 -21.82 -25.92
C VAL A 35 25.86 -20.80 -24.83
N ARG A 36 25.91 -21.26 -23.58
CA ARG A 36 26.28 -20.42 -22.43
C ARG A 36 27.73 -20.69 -22.05
N LEU A 37 28.53 -19.63 -22.04
CA LEU A 37 29.91 -19.62 -21.57
C LEU A 37 29.99 -19.05 -20.16
N LEU A 38 30.68 -19.75 -19.27
CA LEU A 38 30.89 -19.29 -17.89
C LEU A 38 32.05 -18.28 -17.84
N SER A 39 31.85 -17.15 -17.14
CA SER A 39 32.92 -16.16 -16.90
C SER A 39 33.47 -16.21 -15.47
N PHE A 40 34.80 -16.15 -15.35
CA PHE A 40 35.55 -16.12 -14.08
C PHE A 40 36.20 -14.79 -13.74
N GLU A 41 36.12 -13.79 -14.62
CA GLU A 41 36.99 -12.59 -14.56
C GLU A 41 36.89 -11.81 -13.24
N ASN A 42 35.79 -11.96 -12.48
CA ASN A 42 35.56 -11.29 -11.19
C ASN A 42 35.14 -12.23 -10.04
N ALA A 43 35.39 -13.54 -10.13
CA ALA A 43 34.92 -14.49 -9.11
C ALA A 43 35.93 -14.65 -7.94
N GLU A 44 35.57 -14.23 -6.72
CA GLU A 44 36.37 -14.45 -5.50
C GLU A 44 36.67 -15.95 -5.24
N ARG A 45 35.80 -16.85 -5.70
CA ARG A 45 35.94 -18.32 -5.56
C ARG A 45 35.59 -19.05 -6.87
N PRO A 46 36.50 -19.12 -7.86
CA PRO A 46 36.23 -19.69 -9.19
C PRO A 46 35.80 -21.16 -9.17
N ARG A 47 36.40 -21.99 -8.29
CA ARG A 47 36.04 -23.42 -8.13
C ARG A 47 34.59 -23.59 -7.68
N VAL A 48 34.17 -22.84 -6.66
CA VAL A 48 32.80 -22.90 -6.12
C VAL A 48 31.78 -22.43 -7.16
N LYS A 49 32.11 -21.39 -7.94
CA LYS A 49 31.26 -20.91 -9.04
C LYS A 49 31.11 -21.98 -10.14
N ARG A 50 32.20 -22.66 -10.51
CA ARG A 50 32.20 -23.75 -11.51
C ARG A 50 31.35 -24.94 -11.06
N GLU A 51 31.53 -25.41 -9.82
CA GLU A 51 30.76 -26.53 -9.25
C GLU A 51 29.26 -26.21 -9.14
N ARG A 52 28.92 -24.97 -8.75
CA ARG A 52 27.52 -24.51 -8.67
C ARG A 52 26.85 -24.50 -10.04
N TRP A 53 27.53 -23.94 -11.04
CA TRP A 53 27.02 -23.90 -12.40
C TRP A 53 26.85 -25.28 -13.02
N ALA A 54 27.83 -26.18 -12.83
CA ALA A 54 27.73 -27.57 -13.28
C ALA A 54 26.51 -28.27 -12.68
N ARG A 55 26.23 -28.04 -11.39
CA ARG A 55 25.05 -28.56 -10.71
C ARG A 55 23.76 -28.02 -11.31
N GLU A 56 23.70 -26.71 -11.55
CA GLU A 56 22.56 -26.04 -12.21
C GLU A 56 22.28 -26.59 -13.61
N ALA A 57 23.32 -26.77 -14.44
CA ALA A 57 23.20 -27.34 -15.77
C ALA A 57 22.66 -28.78 -15.74
N ARG A 58 23.09 -29.61 -14.77
CA ARG A 58 22.57 -30.98 -14.61
C ARG A 58 21.10 -31.01 -14.20
N ILE A 59 20.66 -30.11 -13.32
CA ILE A 59 19.24 -29.96 -12.92
C ILE A 59 18.38 -29.62 -14.13
N LEU A 60 18.79 -28.60 -14.88
CA LEU A 60 18.09 -28.18 -16.09
C LEU A 60 18.08 -29.30 -17.15
N GLY A 61 19.16 -30.07 -17.27
CA GLY A 61 19.23 -31.24 -18.16
C GLY A 61 18.36 -32.42 -17.74
N ALA A 62 18.13 -32.60 -16.43
CA ALA A 62 17.22 -33.63 -15.90
C ALA A 62 15.74 -33.22 -15.97
N SER A 63 15.47 -31.92 -16.10
CA SER A 63 14.11 -31.36 -16.09
C SER A 63 13.47 -31.39 -17.47
N ARG A 64 12.18 -31.74 -17.53
CA ARG A 64 11.37 -31.62 -18.76
C ARG A 64 10.15 -30.76 -18.48
N HIS A 65 10.34 -29.43 -18.51
CA HIS A 65 9.27 -28.48 -18.34
C HIS A 65 9.35 -27.38 -19.41
N PRO A 66 8.22 -26.99 -20.07
CA PRO A 66 8.26 -26.00 -21.16
C PRO A 66 8.75 -24.61 -20.74
N GLY A 67 8.64 -24.28 -19.45
CA GLY A 67 9.13 -23.02 -18.87
C GLY A 67 10.60 -23.05 -18.42
N LEU A 68 11.29 -24.19 -18.47
CA LEU A 68 12.73 -24.31 -18.17
C LEU A 68 13.53 -24.45 -19.46
N MET A 69 14.78 -24.01 -19.43
CA MET A 69 15.75 -24.25 -20.51
C MET A 69 16.20 -25.72 -20.52
N ALA A 70 16.05 -26.40 -21.65
CA ALA A 70 16.61 -27.73 -21.83
C ALA A 70 18.13 -27.67 -22.10
N VAL A 71 18.90 -28.51 -21.41
CA VAL A 71 20.35 -28.68 -21.63
C VAL A 71 20.59 -29.90 -22.51
N TYR A 72 21.28 -29.69 -23.62
CA TYR A 72 21.63 -30.74 -24.59
C TYR A 72 23.02 -31.31 -24.37
N ASP A 73 23.98 -30.47 -23.94
CA ASP A 73 25.38 -30.85 -23.77
C ASP A 73 26.03 -29.97 -22.69
N LEU A 74 27.10 -30.46 -22.07
CA LEU A 74 27.81 -29.77 -20.99
C LEU A 74 29.28 -30.20 -20.98
N ASP A 75 30.18 -29.22 -21.03
CA ASP A 75 31.61 -29.44 -20.84
C ASP A 75 32.16 -28.57 -19.70
N GLU A 76 32.42 -29.20 -18.56
CA GLU A 76 32.95 -28.58 -17.35
C GLU A 76 34.48 -28.43 -17.37
N HIS A 77 35.14 -29.10 -18.31
CA HIS A 77 36.60 -29.18 -18.43
C HIS A 77 37.15 -28.26 -19.52
N HIS A 78 36.34 -27.85 -20.49
CA HIS A 78 36.67 -26.80 -21.45
C HIS A 78 36.97 -25.46 -20.73
N GLU A 79 37.81 -24.62 -21.34
CA GLU A 79 38.17 -23.31 -20.81
C GLU A 79 37.86 -22.20 -21.85
N PRO A 80 36.84 -21.35 -21.62
CA PRO A 80 35.92 -21.36 -20.47
C PRO A 80 34.88 -22.51 -20.52
N PRO A 81 34.38 -23.03 -19.38
CA PRO A 81 33.33 -24.05 -19.35
C PRO A 81 32.07 -23.58 -20.06
N PHE A 82 31.37 -24.51 -20.71
CA PHE A 82 30.16 -24.18 -21.46
C PHE A 82 29.08 -25.25 -21.39
N CYS A 83 27.84 -24.82 -21.54
CA CYS A 83 26.70 -25.72 -21.74
C CYS A 83 25.93 -25.33 -22.99
N VAL A 84 25.38 -26.34 -23.65
CA VAL A 84 24.62 -26.23 -24.88
C VAL A 84 23.17 -26.46 -24.52
N LEU A 85 22.34 -25.54 -24.96
CA LEU A 85 20.95 -25.43 -24.59
C LEU A 85 20.08 -25.51 -25.84
N GLU A 86 18.78 -25.68 -25.65
CA GLU A 86 17.80 -25.51 -26.72
C GLU A 86 17.96 -24.14 -27.43
N PRO A 87 17.64 -24.06 -28.74
CA PRO A 87 17.72 -22.82 -29.48
C PRO A 87 16.76 -21.77 -28.90
N LEU A 88 17.28 -20.56 -28.70
CA LEU A 88 16.51 -19.40 -28.25
C LEU A 88 16.36 -18.40 -29.40
N GLU A 89 15.10 -18.23 -29.80
CA GLU A 89 14.64 -17.23 -30.75
C GLU A 89 13.65 -16.32 -30.04
N GLY A 90 13.89 -15.01 -30.07
CA GLY A 90 13.13 -14.01 -29.33
C GLY A 90 14.05 -12.98 -28.69
N GLU A 91 13.68 -12.49 -27.51
CA GLU A 91 14.40 -11.40 -26.83
C GLU A 91 14.50 -11.59 -25.31
N PRO A 92 15.51 -10.98 -24.65
CA PRO A 92 15.60 -10.95 -23.20
C PRO A 92 14.39 -10.25 -22.57
N PHE A 93 13.84 -10.82 -21.50
CA PHE A 93 12.62 -10.29 -20.89
C PHE A 93 12.83 -8.90 -20.27
N ALA A 94 14.02 -8.65 -19.71
CA ALA A 94 14.39 -7.33 -19.20
C ALA A 94 14.30 -6.23 -20.28
N SER A 95 14.71 -6.53 -21.52
CA SER A 95 14.60 -5.61 -22.66
C SER A 95 13.14 -5.36 -23.05
N TRP A 96 12.31 -6.40 -23.01
CA TRP A 96 10.87 -6.27 -23.23
C TRP A 96 10.20 -5.38 -22.16
N MET A 97 10.52 -5.61 -20.89
CA MET A 97 9.98 -4.78 -19.78
C MET A 97 10.45 -3.33 -19.84
N ALA A 98 11.69 -3.07 -20.27
CA ALA A 98 12.25 -1.72 -20.37
C ALA A 98 11.46 -0.83 -21.34
N ARG A 99 10.72 -1.42 -22.30
CA ARG A 99 9.81 -0.70 -23.21
C ARG A 99 8.48 -0.30 -22.56
N GLY A 100 8.23 -0.68 -21.31
CA GLY A 100 7.00 -0.35 -20.57
C GLY A 100 5.73 -0.97 -21.15
N GLN A 101 5.86 -2.08 -21.90
CA GLN A 101 4.72 -2.78 -22.48
C GLN A 101 3.96 -3.58 -21.42
N ILE A 102 2.63 -3.61 -21.50
CA ILE A 102 1.77 -4.41 -20.63
C ILE A 102 1.14 -5.52 -21.49
N PRO A 103 1.24 -6.80 -21.11
CA PRO A 103 0.70 -7.89 -21.90
C PRO A 103 -0.82 -8.00 -21.75
N LYS A 104 -1.49 -8.62 -22.72
CA LYS A 104 -2.89 -9.03 -22.55
C LYS A 104 -3.02 -9.97 -21.34
N LEU A 105 -4.15 -9.91 -20.64
CA LEU A 105 -4.35 -10.67 -19.40
C LEU A 105 -4.21 -12.20 -19.62
N GLU A 106 -4.67 -12.71 -20.76
CA GLU A 106 -4.52 -14.12 -21.16
C GLU A 106 -3.05 -14.54 -21.34
N VAL A 107 -2.24 -13.65 -21.92
CA VAL A 107 -0.80 -13.86 -22.13
C VAL A 107 -0.08 -13.82 -20.79
N TRP A 108 -0.42 -12.85 -19.93
CA TRP A 108 0.11 -12.76 -18.58
C TRP A 108 -0.18 -14.03 -17.76
N HIS A 109 -1.41 -14.55 -17.79
CA HIS A 109 -1.73 -15.82 -17.12
C HIS A 109 -0.86 -16.96 -17.65
N ASN A 110 -0.67 -17.06 -18.97
CA ASN A 110 0.17 -18.10 -19.53
C ASN A 110 1.62 -18.00 -19.04
N TRP A 111 2.16 -16.79 -19.00
CA TRP A 111 3.52 -16.52 -18.51
C TRP A 111 3.66 -16.86 -17.04
N MET A 112 2.74 -16.41 -16.18
CA MET A 112 2.80 -16.73 -14.76
C MET A 112 2.58 -18.22 -14.47
N GLN A 113 1.68 -18.89 -15.19
CA GLN A 113 1.50 -20.34 -15.07
C GLN A 113 2.78 -21.08 -15.45
N ARG A 114 3.47 -20.68 -16.52
CA ARG A 114 4.75 -21.26 -16.92
C ARG A 114 5.86 -21.02 -15.89
N LEU A 115 5.92 -19.82 -15.33
CA LEU A 115 6.91 -19.45 -14.31
C LEU A 115 6.71 -20.26 -13.03
N LEU A 116 5.47 -20.32 -12.51
CA LEU A 116 5.15 -21.10 -11.31
C LEU A 116 5.37 -22.60 -11.55
N GLY A 117 4.99 -23.12 -12.72
CA GLY A 117 5.26 -24.52 -13.08
C GLY A 117 6.76 -24.84 -13.15
N ALA A 118 7.57 -23.92 -13.68
CA ALA A 118 9.02 -24.06 -13.73
C ALA A 118 9.64 -24.06 -12.33
N LEU A 119 9.18 -23.17 -11.45
CA LEU A 119 9.62 -23.13 -10.04
C LEU A 119 9.23 -24.42 -9.30
N GLY A 120 8.01 -24.93 -9.49
CA GLY A 120 7.59 -26.20 -8.88
C GLY A 120 8.45 -27.39 -9.30
N GLU A 121 8.86 -27.45 -10.57
CA GLU A 121 9.79 -28.48 -11.04
C GLU A 121 11.17 -28.37 -10.36
N VAL A 122 11.71 -27.16 -10.25
CA VAL A 122 12.99 -26.91 -9.55
C VAL A 122 12.88 -27.28 -8.06
N HIS A 123 11.78 -26.92 -7.41
CA HIS A 123 11.53 -27.20 -5.99
C HIS A 123 11.41 -28.70 -5.72
N ARG A 124 10.75 -29.48 -6.59
CA ARG A 124 10.65 -30.95 -6.48
C ARG A 124 12.00 -31.66 -6.51
N GLN A 125 12.98 -31.08 -7.21
CA GLN A 125 14.35 -31.59 -7.26
C GLN A 125 15.19 -31.15 -6.04
N GLY A 126 14.60 -30.41 -5.09
CA GLY A 126 15.23 -30.01 -3.83
C GLY A 126 16.05 -28.72 -3.92
N PHE A 127 15.81 -27.89 -4.94
CA PHE A 127 16.55 -26.66 -5.21
C PHE A 127 15.67 -25.42 -5.08
N LEU A 128 16.29 -24.27 -4.79
CA LEU A 128 15.67 -22.96 -4.69
C LEU A 128 16.39 -21.97 -5.59
N HIS A 129 15.67 -21.08 -6.26
CA HIS A 129 16.23 -20.06 -7.15
C HIS A 129 16.89 -18.90 -6.37
N ARG A 130 16.22 -18.38 -5.34
CA ARG A 130 16.67 -17.33 -4.38
C ARG A 130 17.10 -15.98 -4.96
N ASN A 131 17.14 -15.82 -6.28
CA ASN A 131 17.46 -14.55 -6.94
C ASN A 131 16.64 -14.35 -8.22
N LEU A 132 15.32 -14.57 -8.16
CA LEU A 132 14.49 -14.45 -9.36
C LEU A 132 14.30 -12.97 -9.73
N GLY A 133 14.53 -12.67 -10.99
CA GLY A 133 14.48 -11.33 -11.55
C GLY A 133 14.31 -11.36 -13.07
N PRO A 134 14.01 -10.22 -13.70
CA PRO A 134 13.76 -10.15 -15.14
C PRO A 134 14.96 -10.55 -16.01
N GLU A 135 16.18 -10.44 -15.49
CA GLU A 135 17.42 -10.85 -16.16
C GLU A 135 17.53 -12.37 -16.35
N TYR A 136 16.77 -13.16 -15.59
CA TYR A 136 16.74 -14.63 -15.72
C TYR A 136 15.61 -15.13 -16.63
N LEU A 137 14.85 -14.23 -17.25
CA LEU A 137 13.73 -14.58 -18.10
C LEU A 137 13.99 -14.24 -19.57
N PHE A 138 13.43 -15.06 -20.46
CA PHE A 138 13.49 -14.87 -21.90
C PHE A 138 12.11 -15.05 -22.52
N LEU A 139 11.77 -14.16 -23.45
CA LEU A 139 10.54 -14.23 -24.22
C LEU A 139 10.82 -14.83 -25.59
N THR A 140 10.22 -15.99 -25.87
CA THR A 140 10.39 -16.66 -27.17
C THR A 140 9.53 -16.01 -28.25
N GLU A 141 9.90 -16.13 -29.53
CA GLU A 141 9.09 -15.64 -30.67
C GLU A 141 7.66 -16.20 -30.68
N ARG A 142 7.47 -17.41 -30.14
CA ARG A 142 6.14 -18.03 -29.99
C ARG A 142 5.34 -17.49 -28.80
N GLY A 143 5.82 -16.41 -28.15
CA GLY A 143 5.17 -15.75 -27.03
C GLY A 143 5.27 -16.51 -25.70
N GLY A 144 6.22 -17.45 -25.58
CA GLY A 144 6.41 -18.24 -24.36
C GLY A 144 7.47 -17.63 -23.44
N LEU A 145 7.23 -17.69 -22.12
CA LEU A 145 8.23 -17.30 -21.12
C LEU A 145 9.11 -18.51 -20.74
N LYS A 146 10.43 -18.32 -20.71
CA LYS A 146 11.42 -19.32 -20.27
C LYS A 146 12.34 -18.76 -19.19
N LEU A 147 12.63 -19.58 -18.19
CA LEU A 147 13.63 -19.33 -17.15
C LEU A 147 15.00 -19.82 -17.64
N LEU A 148 15.94 -18.88 -17.82
CA LEU A 148 17.24 -19.09 -18.44
C LEU A 148 18.25 -19.80 -17.54
N GLY A 149 18.08 -19.73 -16.23
CA GLY A 149 19.00 -20.27 -15.23
C GLY A 149 18.39 -20.21 -13.86
N LEU A 150 19.07 -20.77 -12.88
CA LEU A 150 18.65 -20.81 -11.47
C LEU A 150 19.41 -19.80 -10.59
N GLY A 151 20.09 -18.82 -11.21
CA GLY A 151 20.74 -17.71 -10.50
C GLY A 151 21.76 -18.13 -9.45
N GLY A 152 22.34 -19.33 -9.57
CA GLY A 152 23.16 -19.92 -8.52
C GLY A 152 22.39 -20.67 -7.43
N ALA A 153 21.42 -21.51 -7.84
CA ALA A 153 20.60 -22.34 -6.97
C ALA A 153 21.38 -23.09 -5.89
N ARG A 154 20.78 -23.15 -4.70
CA ARG A 154 21.29 -23.88 -3.55
C ARG A 154 20.36 -25.02 -3.19
N THR A 155 20.89 -26.03 -2.51
CA THR A 155 20.04 -27.08 -1.95
C THR A 155 19.15 -26.45 -0.87
N ALA A 156 17.93 -26.94 -0.69
CA ALA A 156 17.05 -26.51 0.40
C ALA A 156 17.69 -26.69 1.80
N ARG A 157 18.77 -27.49 1.91
CA ARG A 157 19.54 -27.75 3.14
C ARG A 157 20.75 -26.84 3.34
N ASP A 158 21.19 -26.09 2.32
CA ASP A 158 22.31 -25.14 2.46
C ASP A 158 21.85 -23.87 3.18
N SER A 159 22.08 -23.85 4.50
CA SER A 159 21.76 -22.80 5.47
C SER A 159 22.67 -21.55 5.41
N THR A 160 23.56 -21.44 4.43
CA THR A 160 24.50 -20.32 4.36
C THR A 160 23.88 -19.09 3.68
N LEU A 161 23.39 -18.17 4.51
CA LEU A 161 23.33 -16.70 4.36
C LEU A 161 23.64 -16.17 2.94
N SER A 162 22.66 -15.57 2.26
CA SER A 162 22.94 -14.77 1.06
C SER A 162 23.46 -13.39 1.45
N THR A 163 24.79 -13.29 1.63
CA THR A 163 25.50 -12.02 1.77
C THR A 163 25.49 -11.21 0.46
N TYR A 164 25.21 -11.83 -0.69
CA TYR A 164 25.53 -11.30 -2.02
C TYR A 164 24.71 -10.07 -2.44
N THR A 165 23.45 -9.93 -2.00
CA THR A 165 22.60 -8.81 -2.41
C THR A 165 22.91 -7.52 -1.63
N ILE A 166 23.35 -7.65 -0.38
CA ILE A 166 23.69 -6.49 0.47
C ILE A 166 25.12 -5.98 0.16
N THR A 167 26.07 -6.85 -0.19
CA THR A 167 27.46 -6.43 -0.51
C THR A 167 27.62 -5.75 -1.87
N ALA A 168 26.69 -5.92 -2.81
CA ALA A 168 26.79 -5.32 -4.15
C ALA A 168 26.12 -3.94 -4.28
N GLY A 169 25.47 -3.43 -3.23
CA GLY A 169 24.81 -2.12 -3.27
C GLY A 169 23.59 -2.05 -4.21
N VAL A 170 22.96 -3.18 -4.54
CA VAL A 170 21.78 -3.24 -5.43
C VAL A 170 20.51 -3.47 -4.61
N ILE A 171 19.50 -2.64 -4.82
CA ILE A 171 18.20 -2.72 -4.13
C ILE A 171 17.49 -4.04 -4.52
N PRO A 172 17.05 -4.87 -3.54
CA PRO A 172 16.41 -6.16 -3.80
C PRO A 172 14.93 -6.01 -4.21
N ARG A 173 14.64 -5.37 -5.37
CA ARG A 173 13.28 -5.05 -5.85
C ARG A 173 12.32 -6.26 -5.92
N TYR A 174 12.86 -7.44 -6.16
CA TYR A 174 12.10 -8.70 -6.25
C TYR A 174 12.48 -9.69 -5.15
N GLY A 175 13.40 -9.32 -4.25
CA GLY A 175 13.92 -10.23 -3.25
C GLY A 175 12.94 -10.45 -2.09
N ALA A 176 12.77 -11.70 -1.66
CA ALA A 176 11.95 -12.01 -0.51
C ALA A 176 12.52 -11.43 0.79
N PRO A 177 11.69 -10.93 1.72
CA PRO A 177 12.13 -10.33 2.98
C PRO A 177 13.08 -11.22 3.79
N GLU A 178 12.80 -12.52 3.89
CA GLU A 178 13.61 -13.47 4.65
C GLU A 178 15.03 -13.67 4.10
N LEU A 179 15.25 -13.39 2.81
CA LEU A 179 16.57 -13.43 2.19
C LEU A 179 17.43 -12.22 2.58
N ILE A 180 16.78 -11.10 2.90
CA ILE A 180 17.42 -9.86 3.36
C ILE A 180 17.71 -9.95 4.86
N GLU A 181 16.75 -10.44 5.65
CA GLU A 181 16.92 -10.67 7.10
C GLU A 181 17.87 -11.84 7.41
N THR A 182 18.37 -12.52 6.37
CA THR A 182 19.28 -13.65 6.48
C THR A 182 18.72 -14.83 7.27
N ARG A 183 17.39 -14.99 7.25
CA ARG A 183 16.65 -16.09 7.90
C ARG A 183 16.63 -17.33 6.99
N PHE A 184 16.14 -18.46 7.52
CA PHE A 184 15.96 -19.67 6.71
C PHE A 184 14.92 -19.41 5.61
N ALA A 185 15.33 -19.58 4.36
CA ALA A 185 14.46 -19.40 3.19
C ALA A 185 14.15 -20.75 2.53
N ASP A 186 12.86 -21.04 2.38
CA ASP A 186 12.32 -22.20 1.69
C ASP A 186 11.79 -21.83 0.28
N ALA A 187 10.96 -22.71 -0.30
CA ALA A 187 10.32 -22.52 -1.60
C ALA A 187 9.50 -21.21 -1.70
N ARG A 188 9.00 -20.69 -0.58
CA ARG A 188 8.12 -19.51 -0.53
C ARG A 188 8.87 -18.20 -0.80
N ALA A 189 10.19 -18.19 -0.69
CA ALA A 189 11.03 -17.05 -1.10
C ALA A 189 10.99 -16.85 -2.62
N ASP A 190 11.01 -17.95 -3.38
CA ASP A 190 10.86 -17.90 -4.84
C ASP A 190 9.45 -17.47 -5.25
N LEU A 191 8.43 -17.85 -4.46
CA LEU A 191 7.04 -17.42 -4.69
C LEU A 191 6.87 -15.92 -4.49
N TYR A 192 7.48 -15.34 -3.46
CA TYR A 192 7.49 -13.87 -3.30
C TYR A 192 8.09 -13.19 -4.52
N SER A 193 9.26 -13.66 -4.95
CA SER A 193 9.97 -13.10 -6.10
C SER A 193 9.15 -13.24 -7.39
N ALA A 194 8.48 -14.37 -7.59
CA ALA A 194 7.57 -14.60 -8.71
C ALA A 194 6.32 -13.72 -8.63
N GLY A 195 5.82 -13.45 -7.43
CA GLY A 195 4.73 -12.50 -7.17
C GLY A 195 5.11 -11.08 -7.53
N ALA A 196 6.28 -10.60 -7.09
CA ALA A 196 6.77 -9.25 -7.35
C ALA A 196 7.01 -9.02 -8.85
N LEU A 197 7.65 -10.00 -9.49
CA LEU A 197 7.88 -9.97 -10.92
C LEU A 197 6.55 -10.06 -11.69
N GLY A 198 5.67 -11.00 -11.32
CA GLY A 198 4.34 -11.16 -11.91
C GLY A 198 3.47 -9.92 -11.79
N PHE A 199 3.56 -9.20 -10.66
CA PHE A 199 2.88 -7.93 -10.44
C PHE A 199 3.39 -6.89 -11.44
N ARG A 200 4.72 -6.73 -11.54
CA ARG A 200 5.34 -5.82 -12.50
C ARG A 200 4.98 -6.17 -13.94
N MET A 201 4.94 -7.45 -14.30
CA MET A 201 4.48 -7.88 -15.62
C MET A 201 3.02 -7.49 -15.89
N LEU A 202 2.17 -7.57 -14.87
CA LEU A 202 0.75 -7.29 -15.01
C LEU A 202 0.46 -5.79 -15.15
N THR A 203 1.17 -4.97 -14.38
CA THR A 203 0.84 -3.55 -14.15
C THR A 203 1.83 -2.57 -14.79
N GLY A 204 3.03 -3.03 -15.14
CA GLY A 204 4.11 -2.17 -15.65
C GLY A 204 4.86 -1.39 -14.57
N VAL A 205 4.53 -1.56 -13.29
CA VAL A 205 5.18 -0.89 -12.16
C VAL A 205 5.60 -1.89 -11.07
N ASP A 206 6.63 -1.55 -10.29
CA ASP A 206 7.02 -2.39 -9.16
C ASP A 206 5.91 -2.46 -8.11
N ALA A 207 5.76 -3.63 -7.49
CA ALA A 207 4.74 -3.86 -6.46
C ALA A 207 4.99 -3.00 -5.22
N ILE A 208 6.23 -2.93 -4.77
CA ILE A 208 6.69 -2.01 -3.71
C ILE A 208 7.32 -0.79 -4.40
N PRO A 209 6.91 0.45 -4.05
CA PRO A 209 7.39 1.66 -4.72
C PRO A 209 8.78 2.08 -4.27
N ILE A 210 9.78 1.41 -4.83
CA ILE A 210 11.17 1.72 -4.57
C ILE A 210 11.72 2.55 -5.74
N ASP A 211 12.12 3.78 -5.45
CA ASP A 211 12.83 4.67 -6.36
C ASP A 211 14.35 4.43 -6.25
N GLU A 212 15.06 4.58 -7.37
CA GLU A 212 16.53 4.54 -7.44
C GLU A 212 17.21 5.67 -6.64
N SER A 213 16.51 6.78 -6.37
CA SER A 213 17.06 7.88 -5.58
C SER A 213 17.05 7.63 -4.07
N ARG A 214 16.40 6.56 -3.58
CA ARG A 214 16.24 6.29 -2.15
C ARG A 214 17.52 5.72 -1.53
N PRO A 215 17.85 6.09 -0.28
CA PRO A 215 18.92 5.43 0.48
C PRO A 215 18.66 3.92 0.61
N MET A 216 19.74 3.12 0.58
CA MET A 216 19.64 1.66 0.62
C MET A 216 18.89 1.13 1.86
N GLY A 217 19.16 1.71 3.03
CA GLY A 217 18.50 1.28 4.28
C GLY A 217 16.98 1.49 4.25
N GLU A 218 16.53 2.59 3.66
CA GLU A 218 15.12 2.89 3.44
C GLU A 218 14.46 1.92 2.46
N ALA A 219 15.10 1.68 1.32
CA ALA A 219 14.64 0.73 0.32
C ALA A 219 14.50 -0.69 0.91
N ILE A 220 15.44 -1.11 1.75
CA ILE A 220 15.38 -2.39 2.48
C ILE A 220 14.15 -2.45 3.37
N GLN A 221 13.88 -1.42 4.18
CA GLN A 221 12.71 -1.42 5.07
C GLN A 221 11.41 -1.53 4.27
N LEU A 222 11.28 -0.83 3.13
CA LEU A 222 10.11 -0.95 2.27
C LEU A 222 9.90 -2.37 1.73
N VAL A 223 10.97 -3.10 1.40
CA VAL A 223 10.82 -4.53 1.02
C VAL A 223 10.40 -5.38 2.21
N LEU A 224 11.00 -5.13 3.38
CA LEU A 224 10.73 -5.91 4.59
C LEU A 224 9.31 -5.72 5.12
N ARG A 225 8.70 -4.54 4.93
CA ARG A 225 7.46 -4.18 5.65
C ARG A 225 6.52 -3.22 4.92
N GLY A 226 6.90 -2.75 3.73
CA GLY A 226 6.06 -1.87 2.92
C GLY A 226 4.81 -2.58 2.40
N THR A 227 3.77 -1.80 2.14
CA THR A 227 2.52 -2.32 1.56
C THR A 227 2.60 -2.26 0.02
N PRO A 228 2.38 -3.38 -0.70
CA PRO A 228 2.32 -3.36 -2.16
C PRO A 228 1.19 -2.49 -2.71
N TYR A 229 1.38 -1.97 -3.92
CA TYR A 229 0.28 -1.40 -4.71
C TYR A 229 -0.77 -2.46 -5.05
N ARG A 230 -1.98 -1.99 -5.39
CA ARG A 230 -3.05 -2.86 -5.88
C ARG A 230 -3.00 -3.02 -7.39
N ALA A 231 -3.14 -4.26 -7.84
CA ALA A 231 -3.20 -4.57 -9.25
C ALA A 231 -4.47 -3.97 -9.89
N SER A 232 -5.61 -4.02 -9.20
CA SER A 232 -6.88 -3.48 -9.70
C SER A 232 -6.85 -1.96 -9.94
N GLN A 233 -6.09 -1.21 -9.13
CA GLN A 233 -5.88 0.24 -9.26
C GLN A 233 -4.99 0.60 -10.45
N LEU A 234 -4.07 -0.29 -10.81
CA LEU A 234 -3.12 -0.12 -11.91
C LEU A 234 -3.69 -0.63 -13.22
N ARG A 235 -4.53 -1.67 -13.16
CA ARG A 235 -5.01 -2.42 -14.30
C ARG A 235 -6.51 -2.72 -14.13
N PRO A 236 -7.41 -1.86 -14.62
CA PRO A 236 -8.83 -1.86 -14.20
C PRO A 236 -9.66 -3.03 -14.76
N ASP A 237 -9.11 -3.77 -15.72
CA ASP A 237 -9.64 -5.03 -16.22
C ASP A 237 -9.42 -6.20 -15.25
N VAL A 238 -8.62 -6.01 -14.19
CA VAL A 238 -8.43 -6.99 -13.11
C VAL A 238 -9.15 -6.55 -11.83
N GLY A 239 -9.89 -7.47 -11.21
CA GLY A 239 -10.68 -7.19 -10.00
C GLY A 239 -9.96 -7.53 -8.70
N LEU A 240 -10.67 -7.32 -7.57
CA LEU A 240 -10.23 -7.68 -6.21
C LEU A 240 -9.63 -9.08 -6.06
N PRO A 241 -10.07 -10.14 -6.79
CA PRO A 241 -9.43 -11.45 -6.72
C PRO A 241 -7.92 -11.45 -7.05
N TYR A 242 -7.47 -10.55 -7.95
CA TYR A 242 -6.05 -10.41 -8.28
C TYR A 242 -5.29 -9.71 -7.16
N ASP A 243 -5.90 -8.70 -6.53
CA ASP A 243 -5.30 -8.04 -5.36
C ASP A 243 -5.08 -9.06 -4.24
N ASN A 244 -6.07 -9.91 -3.95
CA ASN A 244 -5.93 -10.97 -2.95
C ASN A 244 -4.83 -11.98 -3.29
N PHE A 245 -4.66 -12.31 -4.58
CA PHE A 245 -3.59 -13.19 -5.03
C PHE A 245 -2.21 -12.56 -4.79
N PHE A 246 -2.04 -11.29 -5.13
CA PHE A 246 -0.78 -10.59 -4.87
C PHE A 246 -0.54 -10.31 -3.39
N GLU A 247 -1.57 -10.00 -2.60
CA GLU A 247 -1.47 -9.88 -1.14
C GLU A 247 -0.93 -11.17 -0.52
N ARG A 248 -1.35 -12.34 -1.00
CA ARG A 248 -0.81 -13.64 -0.57
C ARG A 248 0.61 -13.89 -1.06
N MET A 249 0.88 -13.67 -2.35
CA MET A 249 2.21 -13.93 -2.93
C MET A 249 3.28 -13.01 -2.32
N LEU A 250 2.93 -11.74 -2.06
CA LEU A 250 3.82 -10.69 -1.56
C LEU A 250 3.76 -10.51 -0.03
N SER A 251 3.18 -11.46 0.69
CA SER A 251 3.15 -11.40 2.16
C SER A 251 4.58 -11.37 2.71
N VAL A 252 4.83 -10.49 3.69
CA VAL A 252 6.10 -10.47 4.41
C VAL A 252 6.31 -11.77 5.17
N ASP A 253 5.27 -12.25 5.86
CA ASP A 253 5.29 -13.55 6.55
C ASP A 253 5.20 -14.69 5.52
N PRO A 254 6.24 -15.54 5.39
CA PRO A 254 6.21 -16.69 4.49
C PRO A 254 5.05 -17.65 4.80
N ALA A 255 4.60 -17.74 6.06
CA ALA A 255 3.53 -18.65 6.47
C ALA A 255 2.20 -18.36 5.75
N GLN A 256 1.94 -17.09 5.41
CA GLN A 256 0.72 -16.62 4.73
C GLN A 256 0.78 -16.77 3.19
N ARG A 257 1.96 -17.05 2.64
CA ARG A 257 2.13 -17.33 1.20
C ARG A 257 1.61 -18.74 0.87
N PRO A 258 1.27 -19.02 -0.40
CA PRO A 258 1.01 -20.40 -0.83
C PRO A 258 2.16 -21.32 -0.42
N ALA A 259 1.85 -22.54 0.02
CA ALA A 259 2.83 -23.47 0.55
C ALA A 259 3.78 -24.02 -0.52
N SER A 260 3.35 -24.01 -1.79
CA SER A 260 4.16 -24.44 -2.93
C SER A 260 3.80 -23.71 -4.23
N ALA A 261 4.64 -23.85 -5.24
CA ALA A 261 4.39 -23.27 -6.57
C ALA A 261 3.16 -23.89 -7.25
N GLU A 262 2.84 -25.15 -6.96
CA GLU A 262 1.62 -25.81 -7.43
C GLU A 262 0.36 -25.20 -6.82
N GLU A 263 0.38 -24.88 -5.51
CA GLU A 263 -0.73 -24.18 -4.86
C GLU A 263 -0.91 -22.78 -5.46
N ALA A 264 0.19 -22.03 -5.63
CA ALA A 264 0.16 -20.71 -6.27
C ALA A 264 -0.40 -20.79 -7.71
N ALA A 265 0.01 -21.80 -8.49
CA ALA A 265 -0.49 -22.02 -9.84
C ALA A 265 -1.98 -22.39 -9.86
N ALA A 266 -2.45 -23.17 -8.88
CA ALA A 266 -3.86 -23.50 -8.72
C ALA A 266 -4.72 -22.28 -8.39
N LEU A 267 -4.25 -21.40 -7.48
CA LEU A 267 -4.89 -20.13 -7.18
C LEU A 267 -4.96 -19.23 -8.42
N LEU A 268 -3.87 -19.10 -9.15
CA LEU A 268 -3.86 -18.33 -10.40
C LEU A 268 -4.83 -18.91 -11.44
N LYS A 269 -4.98 -20.24 -11.49
CA LYS A 269 -5.90 -20.90 -12.41
C LYS A 269 -7.36 -20.62 -12.05
N SER A 270 -7.72 -20.58 -10.76
CA SER A 270 -9.08 -20.24 -10.35
C SER A 270 -9.45 -18.79 -10.71
N LEU A 271 -8.49 -17.85 -10.66
CA LEU A 271 -8.71 -16.47 -11.12
C LEU A 271 -9.10 -16.39 -12.60
N SER A 272 -8.45 -17.19 -13.44
CA SER A 272 -8.72 -17.22 -14.89
C SER A 272 -10.10 -17.78 -15.26
N GLN A 273 -10.76 -18.47 -14.33
CA GLN A 273 -12.10 -19.05 -14.50
C GLN A 273 -13.22 -18.13 -14.02
N LEU A 274 -12.89 -17.02 -13.35
CA LEU A 274 -13.89 -16.04 -12.92
C LEU A 274 -14.43 -15.26 -14.12
N PRO A 275 -15.74 -14.95 -14.16
CA PRO A 275 -16.29 -14.07 -15.19
C PRO A 275 -15.55 -12.74 -15.18
N THR A 276 -15.22 -12.23 -16.36
CA THR A 276 -14.59 -10.91 -16.52
C THR A 276 -15.53 -9.85 -15.91
N GLY A 277 -15.20 -9.34 -14.73
CA GLY A 277 -16.04 -8.40 -13.97
C GLY A 277 -16.50 -8.88 -12.58
N ALA A 278 -16.22 -10.12 -12.17
CA ALA A 278 -16.51 -10.59 -10.82
C ALA A 278 -15.66 -9.83 -9.78
N GLY A 279 -16.32 -8.99 -8.98
CA GLY A 279 -15.69 -8.12 -7.98
C GLY A 279 -15.55 -6.64 -8.37
N ARG A 280 -16.27 -6.17 -9.39
CA ARG A 280 -16.47 -4.72 -9.59
C ARG A 280 -17.30 -4.17 -8.42
N SER A 281 -16.84 -3.07 -7.82
CA SER A 281 -17.56 -2.29 -6.80
C SER A 281 -18.85 -1.62 -7.33
N ASP A 282 -19.24 -1.88 -8.58
CA ASP A 282 -20.31 -1.17 -9.27
C ASP A 282 -21.46 -2.12 -9.64
N ASP A 283 -22.26 -2.51 -8.64
CA ASP A 283 -23.67 -2.86 -8.88
C ASP A 283 -24.49 -1.55 -8.92
N VAL A 284 -24.18 -0.68 -9.88
CA VAL A 284 -25.06 0.43 -10.25
C VAL A 284 -25.75 0.04 -11.55
N ARG A 285 -27.08 -0.09 -11.48
CA ARG A 285 -27.97 -0.37 -12.61
C ARG A 285 -27.58 0.45 -13.84
N MET A 286 -27.12 -0.25 -14.87
CA MET A 286 -27.02 0.25 -16.24
C MET A 286 -28.42 0.61 -16.74
N VAL A 287 -28.75 1.90 -16.74
CA VAL A 287 -29.82 2.41 -17.62
C VAL A 287 -29.31 2.28 -19.04
N ARG A 288 -30.13 1.64 -19.88
CA ARG A 288 -29.83 1.23 -21.25
C ARG A 288 -29.31 2.37 -22.12
N ASP A 289 -28.33 2.00 -22.94
CA ASP A 289 -27.83 2.72 -24.11
C ASP A 289 -28.97 3.12 -25.06
N GLU A 290 -29.12 4.42 -25.29
CA GLU A 290 -29.41 4.96 -26.62
C GLU A 290 -28.52 6.20 -26.84
N GLU A 291 -28.00 6.33 -28.07
CA GLU A 291 -27.11 7.39 -28.58
C GLU A 291 -25.59 7.21 -28.40
N ALA A 292 -25.09 6.07 -28.90
CA ALA A 292 -23.73 5.95 -29.39
C ALA A 292 -23.55 6.71 -30.73
N SER A 293 -23.00 7.94 -30.68
CA SER A 293 -22.19 8.50 -31.79
C SER A 293 -21.44 9.78 -31.37
N ALA A 294 -20.46 9.66 -30.47
CA ALA A 294 -19.34 10.60 -30.38
C ALA A 294 -18.06 9.84 -29.98
N ARG A 295 -17.03 9.96 -30.81
CA ARG A 295 -15.78 9.16 -30.74
C ARG A 295 -14.94 9.49 -29.49
N SER A 296 -14.67 8.47 -28.66
CA SER A 296 -13.48 8.25 -27.79
C SER A 296 -12.76 9.48 -27.21
N SER A 297 -13.29 10.08 -26.14
CA SER A 297 -12.63 11.13 -25.34
C SER A 297 -12.11 10.66 -23.97
N ALA A 298 -12.08 9.35 -23.71
CA ALA A 298 -11.63 8.80 -22.45
C ALA A 298 -10.09 8.59 -22.48
N PRO A 299 -9.34 9.14 -21.53
CA PRO A 299 -7.89 8.97 -21.45
C PRO A 299 -7.48 7.50 -21.31
N LYS A 300 -6.38 7.14 -21.97
CA LYS A 300 -5.84 5.79 -22.07
C LYS A 300 -4.54 5.64 -21.27
N LEU A 301 -4.19 4.39 -20.95
CA LEU A 301 -2.87 4.06 -20.41
C LEU A 301 -1.77 4.58 -21.35
N GLY A 302 -0.77 5.25 -20.78
CA GLY A 302 0.32 5.89 -21.51
C GLY A 302 0.07 7.34 -21.91
N ASP A 303 -1.17 7.84 -21.90
CA ASP A 303 -1.44 9.25 -22.19
C ASP A 303 -0.77 10.15 -21.15
N THR A 304 -0.26 11.30 -21.58
CA THR A 304 0.31 12.29 -20.66
C THR A 304 -0.71 13.39 -20.40
N ILE A 305 -1.07 13.57 -19.14
CA ILE A 305 -2.06 14.54 -18.68
C ILE A 305 -1.39 15.43 -17.64
N ALA A 306 -1.36 16.74 -17.90
CA ALA A 306 -0.78 17.73 -16.99
C ALA A 306 0.65 17.39 -16.51
N GLY A 307 1.45 16.75 -17.38
CA GLY A 307 2.83 16.33 -17.07
C GLY A 307 2.98 14.96 -16.40
N ALA A 308 1.88 14.27 -16.08
CA ALA A 308 1.90 12.92 -15.54
C ALA A 308 1.42 11.90 -16.56
N ARG A 309 2.13 10.79 -16.69
CA ARG A 309 1.79 9.67 -17.59
C ARG A 309 0.78 8.76 -16.90
N VAL A 310 -0.36 8.50 -17.53
CA VAL A 310 -1.41 7.61 -17.03
C VAL A 310 -0.89 6.18 -16.99
N ILE A 311 -0.94 5.57 -15.80
CA ILE A 311 -0.46 4.20 -15.53
C ILE A 311 -1.54 3.29 -14.92
N GLY A 312 -2.74 3.82 -14.61
CA GLY A 312 -3.85 3.01 -14.09
C GLY A 312 -5.16 3.77 -13.91
N LYS A 313 -6.20 3.10 -13.41
CA LYS A 313 -7.47 3.72 -12.99
C LYS A 313 -7.72 3.41 -11.52
N LEU A 314 -7.88 4.46 -10.72
CA LEU A 314 -8.18 4.33 -9.30
C LEU A 314 -9.68 4.14 -9.04
N GLY A 315 -10.54 4.73 -9.87
CA GLY A 315 -12.00 4.59 -9.74
C GLY A 315 -12.78 5.40 -10.77
N ALA A 316 -14.10 5.27 -10.75
CA ALA A 316 -15.04 6.15 -11.45
C ALA A 316 -16.27 6.39 -10.58
N GLY A 317 -16.74 7.63 -10.52
CA GLY A 317 -17.96 7.98 -9.78
C GLY A 317 -18.77 9.04 -10.52
N GLY A 318 -19.88 9.50 -9.91
CA GLY A 318 -20.79 10.48 -10.50
C GLY A 318 -20.15 11.83 -10.88
N MET A 319 -18.95 12.12 -10.37
CA MET A 319 -18.18 13.34 -10.66
C MET A 319 -17.09 13.17 -11.72
N GLY A 320 -16.80 11.95 -12.17
CA GLY A 320 -15.78 11.67 -13.18
C GLY A 320 -14.88 10.48 -12.88
N ALA A 321 -13.89 10.26 -13.74
CA ALA A 321 -12.91 9.18 -13.61
C ALA A 321 -11.67 9.66 -12.84
N VAL A 322 -11.15 8.81 -11.94
CA VAL A 322 -9.87 9.04 -11.26
C VAL A 322 -8.86 8.04 -11.78
N LEU A 323 -7.76 8.54 -12.34
CA LEU A 323 -6.68 7.75 -12.90
C LEU A 323 -5.44 7.80 -12.02
N LEU A 324 -4.63 6.75 -12.05
CA LEU A 324 -3.28 6.79 -11.51
C LEU A 324 -2.34 7.31 -12.59
N GLY A 325 -1.54 8.32 -12.26
CA GLY A 325 -0.48 8.86 -13.08
C GLY A 325 0.89 8.73 -12.43
N ARG A 326 1.95 8.76 -13.24
CA ARG A 326 3.34 8.91 -12.82
C ARG A 326 3.84 10.28 -13.27
N ASP A 327 4.20 11.14 -12.32
CA ASP A 327 4.95 12.36 -12.60
C ASP A 327 6.43 11.98 -12.69
N ASP A 328 6.93 11.80 -13.92
CA ASP A 328 8.31 11.38 -14.17
C ASP A 328 9.33 12.49 -13.81
N LYS A 329 8.91 13.75 -13.67
CA LYS A 329 9.81 14.84 -13.24
C LYS A 329 9.98 14.85 -11.72
N ALA A 330 8.87 14.71 -11.00
CA ALA A 330 8.88 14.65 -9.53
C ALA A 330 9.11 13.24 -8.99
N GLN A 331 9.30 12.24 -9.86
CA GLN A 331 9.50 10.82 -9.53
C GLN A 331 8.47 10.26 -8.54
N ARG A 332 7.22 10.69 -8.67
CA ARG A 332 6.13 10.28 -7.76
C ARG A 332 4.86 9.90 -8.50
N ASN A 333 4.04 9.10 -7.84
CA ASN A 333 2.71 8.78 -8.34
C ASN A 333 1.72 9.89 -7.95
N VAL A 334 0.74 10.12 -8.81
CA VAL A 334 -0.30 11.15 -8.65
C VAL A 334 -1.66 10.56 -9.01
N ALA A 335 -2.72 11.06 -8.41
CA ALA A 335 -4.08 10.80 -8.86
C ALA A 335 -4.55 11.91 -9.81
N LEU A 336 -5.20 11.54 -10.89
CA LEU A 336 -5.69 12.44 -11.95
C LEU A 336 -7.21 12.32 -12.02
N LYS A 337 -7.93 13.30 -11.45
CA LYS A 337 -9.39 13.33 -11.50
C LYS A 337 -9.85 14.14 -12.70
N ILE A 338 -10.47 13.48 -13.67
CA ILE A 338 -11.04 14.11 -14.86
C ILE A 338 -12.49 14.46 -14.56
N LEU A 339 -12.83 15.73 -14.73
CA LEU A 339 -14.17 16.23 -14.48
C LEU A 339 -15.08 15.92 -15.67
N GLY A 340 -16.24 15.29 -15.40
CA GLY A 340 -17.16 14.83 -16.44
C GLY A 340 -17.85 15.97 -17.21
N ALA A 341 -18.31 15.69 -18.43
CA ALA A 341 -18.95 16.67 -19.33
C ALA A 341 -20.21 17.36 -18.77
N VAL A 342 -20.86 16.77 -17.77
CA VAL A 342 -22.07 17.29 -17.10
C VAL A 342 -21.77 18.51 -16.22
N GLN A 343 -20.49 18.80 -15.91
CA GLN A 343 -20.11 19.91 -15.06
C GLN A 343 -19.90 21.24 -15.81
N ARG A 344 -20.03 21.24 -17.15
CA ARG A 344 -19.75 22.41 -18.00
C ARG A 344 -20.54 23.66 -17.61
N GLY A 345 -19.86 24.80 -17.58
CA GLY A 345 -20.45 26.11 -17.25
C GLY A 345 -19.96 26.68 -15.92
N ASP A 346 -20.83 27.37 -15.18
CA ASP A 346 -20.42 28.07 -13.95
C ASP A 346 -20.01 27.13 -12.82
N ARG A 347 -20.52 25.89 -12.82
CA ARG A 347 -20.16 24.86 -11.82
C ARG A 347 -18.75 24.31 -12.02
N GLU A 348 -18.34 24.05 -13.27
CA GLU A 348 -16.96 23.72 -13.63
C GLU A 348 -15.99 24.86 -13.26
N ARG A 349 -16.35 26.11 -13.55
CA ARG A 349 -15.52 27.28 -13.19
C ARG A 349 -15.34 27.41 -11.68
N ALA A 350 -16.42 27.22 -10.91
CA ALA A 350 -16.37 27.24 -9.45
C ALA A 350 -15.50 26.12 -8.89
N LEU A 351 -15.69 24.88 -9.37
CA LEU A 351 -14.90 23.71 -8.95
C LEU A 351 -13.41 23.86 -9.30
N LEU A 352 -13.09 24.44 -10.45
CA LEU A 352 -11.70 24.72 -10.82
C LEU A 352 -11.07 25.85 -10.01
N ALA A 353 -11.84 26.90 -9.69
CA ALA A 353 -11.38 27.96 -8.81
C ALA A 353 -11.10 27.43 -7.40
N GLU A 354 -11.93 26.53 -6.90
CA GLU A 354 -11.74 25.86 -5.62
C GLU A 354 -10.54 24.90 -5.62
N ALA A 355 -10.43 24.03 -6.63
CA ALA A 355 -9.28 23.15 -6.78
C ALA A 355 -7.97 23.95 -6.83
N ARG A 356 -7.96 25.11 -7.50
CA ARG A 356 -6.83 26.05 -7.50
C ARG A 356 -6.58 26.66 -6.12
N ALA A 357 -7.61 27.07 -5.39
CA ALA A 357 -7.47 27.60 -4.03
C ALA A 357 -6.88 26.56 -3.05
N LEU A 358 -7.17 25.28 -3.27
CA LEU A 358 -6.65 24.16 -2.49
C LEU A 358 -5.24 23.72 -2.90
N THR A 359 -4.66 24.18 -4.02
CA THR A 359 -3.27 23.82 -4.41
C THR A 359 -2.22 24.30 -3.42
N LEU A 360 -2.47 25.42 -2.75
CA LEU A 360 -1.61 25.99 -1.71
C LEU A 360 -1.95 25.45 -0.32
N PHE A 361 -2.98 24.61 -0.21
CA PHE A 361 -3.38 23.98 1.03
C PHE A 361 -2.73 22.60 1.16
N SER A 362 -2.24 22.33 2.36
CA SER A 362 -1.42 21.18 2.65
C SER A 362 -1.69 20.80 4.10
N HIS A 363 -2.21 19.59 4.31
CA HIS A 363 -2.51 19.04 5.62
C HIS A 363 -2.39 17.51 5.53
N ALA A 364 -1.78 16.85 6.53
CA ALA A 364 -1.54 15.41 6.49
C ALA A 364 -2.82 14.56 6.30
N ASN A 365 -3.94 14.98 6.91
CA ASN A 365 -5.26 14.35 6.78
C ASN A 365 -6.16 14.85 5.63
N VAL A 366 -5.60 15.60 4.66
CA VAL A 366 -6.33 16.04 3.46
C VAL A 366 -5.50 15.70 2.23
N VAL A 367 -6.13 15.10 1.22
CA VAL A 367 -5.45 14.80 -0.05
C VAL A 367 -4.94 16.09 -0.67
N ARG A 368 -3.62 16.17 -0.87
CA ARG A 368 -2.99 17.36 -1.43
C ARG A 368 -3.32 17.51 -2.91
N ILE A 369 -3.73 18.70 -3.33
CA ILE A 369 -3.89 19.04 -4.74
C ILE A 369 -2.59 19.65 -5.24
N PHE A 370 -1.99 19.07 -6.27
CA PHE A 370 -0.76 19.58 -6.88
C PHE A 370 -1.03 20.62 -7.95
N GLY A 371 -2.15 20.52 -8.65
CA GLY A 371 -2.48 21.45 -9.70
C GLY A 371 -3.77 21.10 -10.43
N VAL A 372 -4.09 21.95 -11.40
CA VAL A 372 -5.18 21.75 -12.35
C VAL A 372 -4.57 21.80 -13.74
N GLY A 373 -4.94 20.84 -14.59
CA GLY A 373 -4.62 20.81 -16.01
C GLY A 373 -5.85 20.58 -16.85
N GLU A 374 -5.63 20.18 -18.10
CA GLU A 374 -6.66 19.92 -19.08
C GLU A 374 -6.27 18.71 -19.93
N HIS A 375 -7.26 17.91 -20.32
CA HIS A 375 -7.11 16.84 -21.29
C HIS A 375 -8.31 16.84 -22.25
N HIS A 376 -8.06 17.06 -23.54
CA HIS A 376 -9.09 17.14 -24.59
C HIS A 376 -10.27 18.08 -24.24
N GLY A 377 -9.99 19.27 -23.68
CA GLY A 377 -11.03 20.21 -23.29
C GLY A 377 -11.80 19.84 -22.02
N GLN A 378 -11.38 18.80 -21.30
CA GLN A 378 -11.90 18.44 -19.98
C GLN A 378 -10.88 18.85 -18.90
N PRO A 379 -11.30 19.54 -17.83
CA PRO A 379 -10.39 19.87 -16.76
C PRO A 379 -10.00 18.63 -15.96
N VAL A 380 -8.74 18.62 -15.51
CA VAL A 380 -8.16 17.53 -14.73
C VAL A 380 -7.54 18.10 -13.47
N ILE A 381 -7.90 17.56 -12.32
CA ILE A 381 -7.27 17.87 -11.04
C ILE A 381 -6.15 16.85 -10.81
N VAL A 382 -4.93 17.35 -10.65
CA VAL A 382 -3.75 16.55 -10.30
C VAL A 382 -3.59 16.61 -8.79
N MET A 383 -3.63 15.47 -8.13
CA MET A 383 -3.59 15.38 -6.67
C MET A 383 -2.71 14.23 -6.20
N GLU A 384 -2.46 14.21 -4.90
CA GLU A 384 -1.72 13.16 -4.22
C GLU A 384 -2.36 11.79 -4.45
N TYR A 385 -1.53 10.81 -4.77
CA TYR A 385 -1.93 9.41 -4.71
C TYR A 385 -1.71 8.87 -3.30
N VAL A 386 -2.81 8.54 -2.61
CA VAL A 386 -2.76 7.85 -1.33
C VAL A 386 -2.91 6.35 -1.60
N ALA A 387 -1.80 5.60 -1.46
CA ALA A 387 -1.85 4.14 -1.49
C ALA A 387 -2.71 3.68 -0.30
N GLY A 388 -3.80 2.93 -0.50
CA GLY A 388 -4.72 2.64 0.60
C GLY A 388 -6.07 2.06 0.18
N LYS A 389 -6.96 1.81 1.16
CA LYS A 389 -8.40 1.51 0.95
C LYS A 389 -9.21 2.76 1.27
N THR A 390 -10.33 2.97 0.59
CA THR A 390 -11.36 3.86 1.17
C THR A 390 -11.97 3.17 2.41
N VAL A 391 -12.59 3.93 3.32
CA VAL A 391 -13.34 3.35 4.45
C VAL A 391 -14.45 2.44 3.93
N GLU A 392 -15.08 2.80 2.82
CA GLU A 392 -16.09 1.99 2.14
C GLU A 392 -15.51 0.65 1.66
N GLU A 393 -14.40 0.66 0.92
CA GLU A 393 -13.70 -0.54 0.48
C GLU A 393 -13.28 -1.42 1.67
N TYR A 394 -12.83 -0.80 2.76
CA TYR A 394 -12.46 -1.50 4.00
C TYR A 394 -13.66 -2.22 4.61
N LEU A 395 -14.81 -1.55 4.72
CA LEU A 395 -16.04 -2.13 5.26
C LEU A 395 -16.58 -3.25 4.37
N LEU A 396 -16.62 -3.02 3.05
CA LEU A 396 -17.08 -4.01 2.06
C LEU A 396 -16.22 -5.28 2.07
N ALA A 397 -14.90 -5.13 2.21
CA ALA A 397 -13.99 -6.28 2.29
C ALA A 397 -14.16 -7.09 3.58
N ARG A 398 -14.57 -6.45 4.68
CA ARG A 398 -14.77 -7.10 5.99
C ARG A 398 -16.14 -7.71 6.16
N GLN A 399 -17.18 -7.08 5.63
CA GLN A 399 -18.58 -7.44 5.82
C GLN A 399 -19.03 -7.50 7.29
N GLU A 400 -18.38 -6.74 8.16
CA GLU A 400 -18.66 -6.66 9.59
C GLU A 400 -18.27 -5.28 10.15
N PRO A 401 -18.76 -4.90 11.34
CA PRO A 401 -18.35 -3.67 12.00
C PRO A 401 -16.83 -3.51 12.09
N ALA A 402 -16.35 -2.29 11.87
CA ALA A 402 -14.95 -1.96 12.10
C ALA A 402 -14.62 -2.05 13.60
N PRO A 403 -13.38 -2.44 13.96
CA PRO A 403 -12.91 -2.33 15.34
C PRO A 403 -13.06 -0.89 15.86
N VAL A 404 -13.44 -0.75 17.13
CA VAL A 404 -13.66 0.57 17.75
C VAL A 404 -12.39 1.42 17.70
N ALA A 405 -11.23 0.82 18.01
CA ALA A 405 -9.93 1.49 17.93
C ALA A 405 -9.65 2.10 16.54
N LEU A 406 -9.89 1.32 15.48
CA LEU A 406 -9.73 1.82 14.10
C LEU A 406 -10.74 2.93 13.79
N THR A 407 -12.00 2.73 14.18
CA THR A 407 -13.06 3.72 13.95
C THR A 407 -12.74 5.06 14.60
N VAL A 408 -12.29 5.03 15.86
CA VAL A 408 -11.89 6.23 16.60
C VAL A 408 -10.67 6.90 15.97
N SER A 409 -9.64 6.13 15.59
CA SER A 409 -8.46 6.66 14.91
C SER A 409 -8.82 7.33 13.57
N VAL A 410 -9.66 6.68 12.75
CA VAL A 410 -10.13 7.23 11.47
C VAL A 410 -10.92 8.50 11.66
N LEU A 411 -11.95 8.49 12.51
CA LEU A 411 -12.81 9.65 12.75
C LEU A 411 -12.03 10.82 13.36
N SER A 412 -11.06 10.54 14.24
CA SER A 412 -10.20 11.55 14.84
C SER A 412 -9.35 12.29 13.80
N GLN A 413 -8.75 11.55 12.87
CA GLN A 413 -7.96 12.11 11.78
C GLN A 413 -8.84 12.84 10.74
N VAL A 414 -10.00 12.30 10.38
CA VAL A 414 -10.98 12.98 9.50
C VAL A 414 -11.44 14.29 10.13
N ALA A 415 -11.79 14.29 11.42
CA ALA A 415 -12.18 15.49 12.15
C ALA A 415 -11.07 16.56 12.16
N THR A 416 -9.82 16.13 12.29
CA THR A 416 -8.64 17.01 12.26
C THR A 416 -8.49 17.65 10.87
N GLY A 417 -8.55 16.85 9.80
CA GLY A 417 -8.49 17.36 8.43
C GLY A 417 -9.64 18.31 8.07
N LEU A 418 -10.86 17.97 8.46
CA LEU A 418 -12.03 18.83 8.23
C LEU A 418 -11.93 20.16 9.00
N ALA A 419 -11.42 20.15 10.23
CA ALA A 419 -11.21 21.37 10.98
C ALA A 419 -10.21 22.32 10.30
N ALA A 420 -9.14 21.77 9.69
CA ALA A 420 -8.20 22.56 8.92
C ALA A 420 -8.82 23.16 7.65
N VAL A 421 -9.75 22.44 7.01
CA VAL A 421 -10.57 22.97 5.89
C VAL A 421 -11.50 24.08 6.38
N HIS A 422 -12.18 23.89 7.50
CA HIS A 422 -13.09 24.86 8.11
C HIS A 422 -12.37 26.15 8.52
N ALA A 423 -11.14 26.05 9.01
CA ALA A 423 -10.30 27.21 9.35
C ALA A 423 -10.00 28.11 8.14
N ARG A 424 -10.18 27.61 6.91
CA ARG A 424 -10.04 28.36 5.65
C ARG A 424 -11.38 28.87 5.12
N GLY A 425 -12.45 28.75 5.88
CA GLY A 425 -13.79 29.19 5.51
C GLY A 425 -14.49 28.28 4.50
N LEU A 426 -14.01 27.04 4.32
CA LEU A 426 -14.61 26.04 3.42
C LEU A 426 -15.33 24.96 4.24
N VAL A 427 -16.39 24.38 3.70
CA VAL A 427 -17.11 23.21 4.24
C VAL A 427 -17.02 22.11 3.20
N HIS A 428 -16.66 20.88 3.59
CA HIS A 428 -16.48 19.77 2.64
C HIS A 428 -17.80 19.36 1.99
N ALA A 429 -18.84 19.24 2.82
CA ALA A 429 -20.23 19.02 2.47
C ALA A 429 -20.58 17.65 1.83
N ASP A 430 -19.60 16.85 1.39
CA ASP A 430 -19.79 15.45 0.94
C ASP A 430 -18.90 14.44 1.69
N VAL A 431 -18.86 14.54 3.02
CA VAL A 431 -18.11 13.58 3.86
C VAL A 431 -18.82 12.23 3.85
N LYS A 432 -18.12 11.16 3.45
CA LYS A 432 -18.63 9.78 3.37
C LYS A 432 -17.51 8.76 3.36
N ALA A 433 -17.83 7.49 3.59
CA ALA A 433 -16.86 6.41 3.64
C ALA A 433 -16.03 6.26 2.34
N ALA A 434 -16.62 6.52 1.17
CA ALA A 434 -15.94 6.49 -0.12
C ALA A 434 -14.90 7.63 -0.31
N ASN A 435 -15.05 8.74 0.41
CA ASN A 435 -14.19 9.93 0.31
C ASN A 435 -13.10 9.97 1.40
N VAL A 436 -12.98 8.94 2.22
CA VAL A 436 -11.97 8.84 3.27
C VAL A 436 -11.06 7.67 2.96
N LEU A 437 -9.76 7.93 2.77
CA LEU A 437 -8.75 6.90 2.49
C LEU A 437 -7.96 6.56 3.75
N ILE A 438 -7.75 5.27 3.98
CA ILE A 438 -6.85 4.69 4.98
C ILE A 438 -5.61 4.20 4.24
N GLY A 439 -4.49 4.89 4.46
CA GLY A 439 -3.19 4.59 3.87
C GLY A 439 -2.18 3.96 4.86
N PRO A 440 -0.93 3.80 4.41
CA PRO A 440 0.21 3.32 5.19
C PRO A 440 0.37 4.01 6.54
N ALA A 441 0.90 3.26 7.52
CA ALA A 441 1.15 3.71 8.89
C ALA A 441 -0.09 4.31 9.59
N GLY A 442 -1.29 3.91 9.17
CA GLY A 442 -2.55 4.39 9.74
C GLY A 442 -2.92 5.81 9.33
N ARG A 443 -2.28 6.38 8.29
CA ARG A 443 -2.64 7.70 7.76
C ARG A 443 -4.08 7.68 7.25
N VAL A 444 -4.86 8.67 7.62
CA VAL A 444 -6.21 8.87 7.07
C VAL A 444 -6.30 10.20 6.36
N CYS A 445 -6.83 10.20 5.14
CA CYS A 445 -6.98 11.39 4.31
C CYS A 445 -8.42 11.58 3.84
N VAL A 446 -8.91 12.80 3.95
CA VAL A 446 -10.16 13.24 3.31
C VAL A 446 -9.86 13.64 1.87
N ALA A 447 -10.62 13.11 0.94
CA ALA A 447 -10.53 13.36 -0.49
C ALA A 447 -11.85 13.89 -1.05
N ASP A 448 -11.81 14.35 -2.29
CA ASP A 448 -12.96 14.77 -3.09
C ASP A 448 -13.76 15.97 -2.55
N PHE A 449 -13.14 17.15 -2.67
CA PHE A 449 -13.76 18.46 -2.42
C PHE A 449 -14.73 18.91 -3.54
N GLY A 450 -15.28 17.98 -4.34
CA GLY A 450 -16.13 18.32 -5.50
C GLY A 450 -17.43 19.05 -5.18
N LEU A 451 -17.86 19.03 -3.91
CA LEU A 451 -19.01 19.78 -3.39
C LEU A 451 -18.62 20.76 -2.28
N ALA A 452 -17.33 21.00 -2.09
CA ALA A 452 -16.91 21.91 -1.05
C ALA A 452 -17.41 23.32 -1.38
N THR A 453 -17.77 24.03 -0.32
CA THR A 453 -18.57 25.26 -0.42
C THR A 453 -18.06 26.24 0.62
N ALA A 454 -17.84 27.49 0.20
CA ALA A 454 -17.51 28.56 1.12
C ALA A 454 -18.62 28.72 2.16
N ALA A 455 -18.25 28.81 3.44
CA ALA A 455 -19.21 28.92 4.55
C ALA A 455 -20.19 30.10 4.35
N GLU A 456 -19.72 31.21 3.78
CA GLU A 456 -20.52 32.41 3.49
C GLU A 456 -21.58 32.22 2.40
N ALA A 457 -21.43 31.19 1.55
CA ALA A 457 -22.40 30.85 0.53
C ALA A 457 -23.64 30.13 1.12
N PHE A 458 -23.55 29.60 2.34
CA PHE A 458 -24.70 29.04 3.05
C PHE A 458 -25.58 30.18 3.57
N ARG A 459 -26.73 30.36 2.92
CA ARG A 459 -27.73 31.37 3.27
C ARG A 459 -29.10 30.70 3.46
N PRO A 460 -29.89 31.09 4.47
CA PRO A 460 -31.25 30.59 4.61
C PRO A 460 -32.09 30.93 3.37
N GLY A 461 -32.75 29.94 2.80
CA GLY A 461 -33.61 30.14 1.64
C GLY A 461 -33.99 28.84 0.91
N PRO A 462 -34.84 28.92 -0.13
CA PRO A 462 -35.25 27.75 -0.91
C PRO A 462 -34.04 27.05 -1.55
N VAL A 463 -33.95 25.72 -1.41
CA VAL A 463 -32.90 24.91 -2.05
C VAL A 463 -33.28 24.66 -3.50
N ALA A 464 -32.54 25.24 -4.45
CA ALA A 464 -32.77 25.02 -5.87
C ALA A 464 -32.45 23.57 -6.29
N HIS A 465 -31.36 23.00 -5.75
CA HIS A 465 -30.93 21.62 -5.99
C HIS A 465 -30.24 21.05 -4.76
N VAL A 466 -30.65 19.83 -4.35
CA VAL A 466 -29.96 19.08 -3.30
C VAL A 466 -28.69 18.47 -3.89
N ALA A 467 -27.54 18.81 -3.34
CA ALA A 467 -26.25 18.25 -3.72
C ALA A 467 -25.66 17.49 -2.52
N GLY A 468 -25.05 16.34 -2.79
CA GLY A 468 -24.48 15.45 -1.77
C GLY A 468 -24.93 14.01 -1.98
N THR A 469 -24.31 13.11 -1.24
CA THR A 469 -24.66 11.69 -1.22
C THR A 469 -25.85 11.48 -0.26
N PRO A 470 -27.02 11.01 -0.72
CA PRO A 470 -28.25 10.93 0.08
C PRO A 470 -28.08 10.26 1.45
N GLU A 471 -27.25 9.22 1.53
CA GLU A 471 -27.01 8.39 2.70
C GLU A 471 -26.26 9.11 3.84
N TYR A 472 -25.61 10.25 3.56
CA TYR A 472 -24.82 11.03 4.53
C TYR A 472 -25.30 12.48 4.65
N LEU A 473 -26.41 12.82 3.98
CA LEU A 473 -26.84 14.19 3.79
C LEU A 473 -27.32 14.83 5.11
N ALA A 474 -26.73 15.97 5.47
CA ALA A 474 -27.23 16.75 6.60
C ALA A 474 -28.63 17.33 6.31
N PRO A 475 -29.58 17.30 7.27
CA PRO A 475 -30.98 17.71 7.07
C PRO A 475 -31.15 19.08 6.42
N GLU A 476 -30.37 20.06 6.86
CA GLU A 476 -30.40 21.45 6.39
C GLU A 476 -29.98 21.62 4.93
N ARG A 477 -29.25 20.65 4.34
CA ARG A 477 -28.91 20.68 2.91
C ARG A 477 -30.11 20.36 2.03
N ALA A 478 -31.11 19.67 2.57
CA ALA A 478 -32.37 19.41 1.90
C ALA A 478 -33.38 20.56 2.13
N THR A 479 -33.40 21.14 3.33
CA THR A 479 -34.40 22.15 3.72
C THR A 479 -33.98 23.60 3.46
N GLY A 480 -32.68 23.87 3.30
CA GLY A 480 -32.14 25.21 3.05
C GLY A 480 -32.06 26.11 4.30
N ALA A 481 -32.29 25.54 5.48
CA ALA A 481 -32.31 26.25 6.75
C ALA A 481 -30.91 26.29 7.40
N LEU A 482 -29.92 26.91 6.73
CA LEU A 482 -28.57 27.02 7.28
C LEU A 482 -27.98 28.43 7.22
N HIS A 483 -27.55 28.91 8.38
CA HIS A 483 -26.78 30.15 8.51
C HIS A 483 -25.28 29.84 8.35
N ALA A 484 -24.53 30.73 7.71
CA ALA A 484 -23.09 30.58 7.45
C ALA A 484 -22.26 30.18 8.70
N ALA A 485 -22.57 30.76 9.85
CA ALA A 485 -21.92 30.45 11.14
C ALA A 485 -22.10 28.99 11.62
N LEU A 486 -23.10 28.28 11.11
CA LEU A 486 -23.38 26.88 11.42
C LEU A 486 -22.95 25.93 10.30
N ALA A 487 -22.46 26.45 9.17
CA ALA A 487 -22.12 25.66 7.99
C ALA A 487 -21.13 24.50 8.26
N PRO A 488 -20.07 24.67 9.09
CA PRO A 488 -19.19 23.57 9.47
C PRO A 488 -19.88 22.34 10.10
N ARG A 489 -21.08 22.53 10.67
CA ARG A 489 -21.83 21.46 11.36
C ARG A 489 -22.54 20.50 10.40
N VAL A 490 -22.56 20.81 9.11
CA VAL A 490 -22.93 19.86 8.05
C VAL A 490 -21.97 18.68 8.06
N ASP A 491 -20.67 18.96 8.10
CA ASP A 491 -19.65 17.91 8.10
C ASP A 491 -19.64 17.11 9.41
N VAL A 492 -19.98 17.73 10.55
CA VAL A 492 -20.16 17.04 11.85
C VAL A 492 -21.25 15.98 11.77
N TYR A 493 -22.38 16.31 11.11
CA TYR A 493 -23.47 15.37 10.93
C TYR A 493 -23.03 14.18 10.07
N SER A 494 -22.46 14.44 8.89
CA SER A 494 -21.98 13.41 7.98
C SER A 494 -20.88 12.53 8.60
N LEU A 495 -20.00 13.12 9.40
CA LEU A 495 -18.99 12.39 10.18
C LEU A 495 -19.62 11.42 11.20
N ALA A 496 -20.71 11.82 11.87
CA ALA A 496 -21.43 10.97 12.80
C ALA A 496 -22.24 9.86 12.10
N VAL A 497 -22.75 10.11 10.90
CA VAL A 497 -23.36 9.08 10.04
C VAL A 497 -22.31 8.01 9.69
N MET A 498 -21.13 8.43 9.24
CA MET A 498 -20.03 7.51 8.94
C MET A 498 -19.56 6.76 10.20
N ALA A 499 -19.53 7.41 11.37
CA ALA A 499 -19.21 6.74 12.64
C ALA A 499 -20.20 5.61 12.95
N PHE A 500 -21.51 5.87 12.80
CA PHE A 500 -22.54 4.84 12.98
C PHE A 500 -22.34 3.68 12.00
N GLU A 501 -22.08 3.98 10.73
CA GLU A 501 -21.85 2.96 9.71
C GLU A 501 -20.63 2.10 10.02
N MET A 502 -19.50 2.71 10.38
CA MET A 502 -18.30 1.96 10.76
C MET A 502 -18.53 1.06 11.97
N LEU A 503 -19.24 1.55 13.00
CA LEU A 503 -19.48 0.80 14.24
C LEU A 503 -20.54 -0.31 14.08
N THR A 504 -21.38 -0.26 13.06
CA THR A 504 -22.52 -1.18 12.90
C THR A 504 -22.50 -1.99 11.60
N TYR A 505 -21.68 -1.58 10.62
CA TYR A 505 -21.74 -2.04 9.23
C TYR A 505 -23.13 -1.90 8.61
N ARG A 506 -23.85 -0.83 8.99
CA ARG A 506 -25.21 -0.53 8.52
C ARG A 506 -25.33 0.94 8.17
N ARG A 507 -26.08 1.24 7.11
CA ARG A 507 -26.56 2.60 6.86
C ARG A 507 -27.37 3.09 8.06
N LEU A 508 -27.29 4.38 8.36
CA LEU A 508 -28.07 5.00 9.44
C LEU A 508 -29.57 4.78 9.19
N TYR A 509 -30.05 5.01 7.96
CA TYR A 509 -31.41 4.72 7.54
C TYR A 509 -31.43 3.62 6.47
N ALA A 510 -32.22 2.57 6.70
CA ALA A 510 -32.28 1.40 5.84
C ALA A 510 -33.30 1.59 4.70
N THR A 511 -32.90 2.32 3.66
CA THR A 511 -33.68 2.47 2.42
C THR A 511 -32.75 2.59 1.21
N ASP A 512 -33.20 2.06 0.07
CA ASP A 512 -32.49 2.12 -1.20
C ASP A 512 -33.02 3.22 -2.13
N ASP A 513 -34.12 3.89 -1.74
CA ASP A 513 -34.64 5.04 -2.47
C ASP A 513 -34.00 6.34 -1.97
N SER A 514 -33.38 7.09 -2.88
CA SER A 514 -32.64 8.32 -2.55
C SER A 514 -33.54 9.41 -1.97
N ALA A 515 -34.79 9.54 -2.43
CA ALA A 515 -35.70 10.54 -1.88
C ALA A 515 -36.14 10.16 -0.45
N ALA A 516 -36.40 8.87 -0.21
CA ALA A 516 -36.69 8.34 1.11
C ALA A 516 -35.50 8.44 2.08
N GLN A 517 -34.25 8.27 1.59
CA GLN A 517 -33.05 8.56 2.38
C GLN A 517 -33.04 10.01 2.86
N ILE A 518 -33.21 10.96 1.93
CA ILE A 518 -33.20 12.40 2.24
C ILE A 518 -34.31 12.74 3.24
N GLU A 519 -35.53 12.24 3.01
CA GLU A 519 -36.66 12.44 3.92
C GLU A 519 -36.37 11.87 5.31
N ALA A 520 -35.77 10.69 5.41
CA ALA A 520 -35.39 10.09 6.70
C ALA A 520 -34.33 10.93 7.45
N HIS A 521 -33.35 11.48 6.72
CA HIS A 521 -32.43 12.44 7.30
C HIS A 521 -33.14 13.71 7.80
N VAL A 522 -34.19 14.19 7.14
CA VAL A 522 -34.94 15.37 7.57
C VAL A 522 -35.82 15.10 8.79
N SER A 523 -36.62 14.02 8.77
CA SER A 523 -37.76 13.86 9.68
C SER A 523 -37.74 12.58 10.52
N ALA A 524 -37.05 11.52 10.10
CA ALA A 524 -37.08 10.25 10.83
C ALA A 524 -36.29 10.30 12.15
N PRO A 525 -36.76 9.61 13.21
CA PRO A 525 -36.02 9.45 14.46
C PRO A 525 -34.63 8.84 14.22
N THR A 526 -33.59 9.40 14.83
CA THR A 526 -32.23 8.87 14.74
C THR A 526 -32.12 7.51 15.42
N PRO A 527 -31.69 6.45 14.72
CA PRO A 527 -31.50 5.13 15.34
C PRO A 527 -30.43 5.16 16.44
N ARG A 528 -30.66 4.38 17.49
CA ARG A 528 -29.75 4.27 18.63
C ARG A 528 -28.62 3.30 18.33
N LEU A 529 -27.37 3.70 18.59
CA LEU A 529 -26.18 2.89 18.35
C LEU A 529 -26.25 1.55 19.10
N ARG A 530 -26.64 1.59 20.38
CA ARG A 530 -26.64 0.42 21.28
C ARG A 530 -27.78 -0.56 21.01
N THR A 531 -28.75 -0.20 20.15
CA THR A 531 -29.69 -1.18 19.60
C THR A 531 -28.98 -2.21 18.71
N PHE A 532 -27.89 -1.81 18.03
CA PHE A 532 -27.10 -2.69 17.16
C PHE A 532 -25.79 -3.15 17.78
N ARG A 533 -25.24 -2.35 18.70
CA ARG A 533 -23.97 -2.60 19.41
C ARG A 533 -24.12 -2.42 20.93
N PRO A 534 -24.84 -3.33 21.60
CA PRO A 534 -25.10 -3.21 23.04
C PRO A 534 -23.83 -3.31 23.91
N ASP A 535 -22.75 -3.86 23.34
CA ASP A 535 -21.42 -3.95 23.92
C ASP A 535 -20.69 -2.60 24.04
N LEU A 536 -21.14 -1.57 23.32
CA LEU A 536 -20.55 -0.24 23.36
C LEU A 536 -21.07 0.58 24.55
N PRO A 537 -20.25 1.49 25.12
CA PRO A 537 -20.62 2.34 26.23
C PRO A 537 -21.72 3.36 25.85
N VAL A 538 -22.50 3.79 26.84
CA VAL A 538 -23.57 4.78 26.64
C VAL A 538 -23.03 6.12 26.17
N GLU A 539 -21.85 6.49 26.65
CA GLU A 539 -21.18 7.74 26.33
C GLU A 539 -20.87 7.84 24.83
N LEU A 540 -20.50 6.73 24.17
CA LEU A 540 -20.28 6.74 22.73
C LEU A 540 -21.59 6.97 21.96
N GLU A 541 -22.70 6.38 22.41
CA GLU A 541 -24.02 6.64 21.84
C GLU A 541 -24.44 8.11 22.02
N GLU A 542 -24.19 8.70 23.19
CA GLU A 542 -24.51 10.11 23.48
C GLU A 542 -23.76 11.09 22.58
N VAL A 543 -22.47 10.81 22.31
CA VAL A 543 -21.64 11.61 21.40
C VAL A 543 -22.21 11.56 19.98
N LEU A 544 -22.53 10.36 19.48
CA LEU A 544 -23.13 10.20 18.15
C LEU A 544 -24.52 10.85 18.07
N ALA A 545 -25.36 10.65 19.09
CA ALA A 545 -26.71 11.21 19.13
C ALA A 545 -26.70 12.75 19.07
N ARG A 546 -25.79 13.40 19.79
CA ARG A 546 -25.63 14.85 19.77
C ARG A 546 -25.16 15.35 18.41
N ALA A 547 -24.21 14.67 17.77
CA ALA A 547 -23.73 15.03 16.44
C ALA A 547 -24.79 14.79 15.33
N LEU A 548 -25.71 13.85 15.54
CA LEU A 548 -26.83 13.53 14.64
C LEU A 548 -28.12 14.32 14.93
N GLU A 549 -28.08 15.35 15.80
CA GLU A 549 -29.22 16.24 16.03
C GLU A 549 -29.72 16.86 14.71
N LYS A 550 -31.03 16.91 14.50
CA LYS A 550 -31.57 17.42 13.23
C LYS A 550 -31.36 18.92 13.08
N ASP A 551 -31.44 19.64 14.20
CA ASP A 551 -31.16 21.07 14.30
C ASP A 551 -29.65 21.31 14.45
N PRO A 552 -28.99 21.98 13.48
CA PRO A 552 -27.55 22.19 13.52
C PRO A 552 -27.09 23.00 14.75
N SER A 553 -27.94 23.85 15.33
CA SER A 553 -27.59 24.64 16.53
C SER A 553 -27.42 23.77 17.77
N ARG A 554 -28.10 22.61 17.83
CA ARG A 554 -28.04 21.64 18.94
C ARG A 554 -26.95 20.57 18.77
N ARG A 555 -26.29 20.52 17.60
CA ARG A 555 -25.18 19.61 17.35
C ARG A 555 -23.92 19.97 18.14
N THR A 556 -23.01 19.02 18.21
CA THR A 556 -21.61 19.27 18.62
C THR A 556 -21.02 20.41 17.80
N ALA A 557 -20.25 21.28 18.47
CA ALA A 557 -19.96 22.61 17.94
C ALA A 557 -19.06 22.63 16.70
N SER A 558 -18.15 21.66 16.59
CA SER A 558 -17.16 21.53 15.53
C SER A 558 -16.68 20.09 15.39
N CYS A 559 -15.96 19.80 14.30
CA CYS A 559 -15.30 18.50 14.12
C CYS A 559 -14.29 18.20 15.23
N LEU A 560 -13.52 19.20 15.71
CA LEU A 560 -12.59 19.01 16.83
C LEU A 560 -13.31 18.71 18.14
N ALA A 561 -14.44 19.38 18.42
CA ALA A 561 -15.24 19.07 19.60
C ALA A 561 -15.79 17.63 19.54
N PHE A 562 -16.25 17.20 18.36
CA PHE A 562 -16.68 15.80 18.14
C PHE A 562 -15.52 14.82 18.37
N ARG A 563 -14.31 15.11 17.85
CA ARG A 563 -13.11 14.31 18.08
C ARG A 563 -12.81 14.16 19.57
N THR A 564 -12.77 15.26 20.32
CA THR A 564 -12.43 15.24 21.75
C THR A 564 -13.46 14.44 22.55
N GLU A 565 -14.76 14.62 22.27
CA GLU A 565 -15.84 13.84 22.89
C GLU A 565 -15.73 12.34 22.55
N LEU A 566 -15.43 12.01 21.29
CA LEU A 566 -15.24 10.64 20.81
C LEU A 566 -14.03 9.96 21.48
N LEU A 567 -12.89 10.62 21.55
CA LEU A 567 -11.68 10.10 22.18
C LEU A 567 -11.91 9.86 23.68
N ALA A 568 -12.58 10.79 24.37
CA ALA A 568 -12.91 10.62 25.78
C ALA A 568 -13.85 9.43 26.04
N ALA A 569 -14.85 9.22 25.18
CA ALA A 569 -15.73 8.05 25.27
C ALA A 569 -14.98 6.74 25.00
N ALA A 570 -14.12 6.72 23.98
CA ALA A 570 -13.32 5.56 23.62
C ALA A 570 -12.25 5.22 24.67
N GLU A 571 -11.65 6.22 25.30
CA GLU A 571 -10.64 6.04 26.35
C GLU A 571 -11.20 5.30 27.57
N ARG A 572 -12.48 5.50 27.92
CA ARG A 572 -13.15 4.75 29.01
C ARG A 572 -13.31 3.26 28.72
N MET A 573 -13.25 2.86 27.45
CA MET A 573 -13.30 1.45 27.06
C MET A 573 -11.95 0.75 27.22
N LEU A 574 -10.86 1.52 27.28
CA LEU A 574 -9.53 0.95 27.50
C LEU A 574 -9.45 0.46 28.94
N PRO A 575 -8.93 -0.76 29.18
CA PRO A 575 -8.73 -1.26 30.52
C PRO A 575 -7.84 -0.27 31.31
N PRO A 576 -8.00 -0.20 32.64
CA PRO A 576 -7.03 0.49 33.46
C PRO A 576 -5.64 -0.10 33.18
N LEU A 577 -4.65 0.78 32.98
CA LEU A 577 -3.25 0.36 33.00
C LEU A 577 -2.97 -0.06 34.45
N HIS A 578 -3.02 -1.36 34.71
CA HIS A 578 -2.48 -1.91 35.94
C HIS A 578 -0.98 -2.01 35.72
N PRO A 579 -0.14 -1.13 36.32
CA PRO A 579 1.23 -1.52 36.50
C PRO A 579 1.16 -2.81 37.32
N GLY A 580 1.70 -3.91 36.79
CA GLY A 580 2.09 -5.01 37.65
C GLY A 580 3.18 -4.52 38.62
N SER A 581 4.00 -5.43 39.13
CA SER A 581 5.18 -5.07 39.94
C SER A 581 6.23 -4.22 39.19
N SER A 582 6.02 -3.88 37.91
CA SER A 582 6.96 -3.14 37.07
C SER A 582 6.31 -1.88 36.47
N PRO A 583 6.97 -0.72 36.56
CA PRO A 583 6.47 0.54 36.01
C PRO A 583 6.56 0.57 34.47
N ILE A 584 5.66 1.32 33.83
CA ILE A 584 5.64 1.50 32.37
C ILE A 584 6.73 2.51 31.99
N HIS A 585 7.63 2.15 31.08
CA HIS A 585 8.70 3.02 30.61
C HIS A 585 8.44 3.51 29.19
N LEU A 586 8.45 4.83 29.02
CA LEU A 586 8.36 5.52 27.74
C LEU A 586 9.70 6.18 27.41
N LEU A 587 10.11 6.08 26.16
CA LEU A 587 11.28 6.81 25.65
C LEU A 587 10.81 7.79 24.58
N LEU A 588 11.01 9.08 24.80
CA LEU A 588 10.88 10.11 23.77
C LEU A 588 12.26 10.36 23.17
N VAL A 589 12.38 10.16 21.86
CA VAL A 589 13.59 10.52 21.11
C VAL A 589 13.31 11.83 20.41
N THR A 590 13.94 12.91 20.87
CA THR A 590 13.84 14.25 20.28
C THR A 590 14.95 15.18 20.78
N GLU A 591 15.45 16.04 19.90
CA GLU A 591 16.29 17.19 20.26
C GLU A 591 15.45 18.44 20.62
N ASP A 592 14.13 18.42 20.39
CA ASP A 592 13.23 19.55 20.59
C ASP A 592 12.68 19.60 22.03
N ASP A 593 13.16 20.57 22.82
CA ASP A 593 12.71 20.84 24.19
C ASP A 593 11.21 21.23 24.27
N VAL A 594 10.68 21.88 23.23
CA VAL A 594 9.26 22.27 23.16
C VAL A 594 8.41 21.03 22.96
N LEU A 595 8.82 20.13 22.07
CA LEU A 595 8.13 18.86 21.87
C LEU A 595 8.15 18.01 23.15
N GLU A 596 9.28 17.96 23.86
CA GLU A 596 9.36 17.27 25.15
C GLU A 596 8.33 17.83 26.14
N ALA A 597 8.25 19.16 26.29
CA ALA A 597 7.31 19.79 27.20
C ALA A 597 5.85 19.47 26.83
N LEU A 598 5.51 19.51 25.53
CA LEU A 598 4.18 19.17 25.03
C LEU A 598 3.82 17.69 25.26
N VAL A 599 4.76 16.77 25.06
CA VAL A 599 4.54 15.35 25.32
C VAL A 599 4.34 15.12 26.82
N ARG A 600 5.16 15.73 27.68
CA ARG A 600 5.02 15.63 29.14
C ARG A 600 3.66 16.14 29.62
N ASP A 601 3.25 17.31 29.14
CA ASP A 601 1.94 17.90 29.47
C ASP A 601 0.77 17.05 28.95
N GLY A 602 0.86 16.60 27.69
CA GLY A 602 -0.20 15.84 27.04
C GLY A 602 -0.49 14.49 27.69
N LEU A 603 0.57 13.75 28.06
CA LEU A 603 0.45 12.49 28.79
C LEU A 603 -0.04 12.72 30.23
N GLY A 604 0.44 13.78 30.88
CA GLY A 604 0.12 14.14 32.26
C GLY A 604 0.38 13.01 33.27
N ASP A 605 -0.11 13.17 34.50
CA ASP A 605 0.03 12.15 35.56
C ASP A 605 -0.89 10.92 35.34
N ALA A 606 -1.81 11.00 34.38
CA ALA A 606 -2.86 10.00 34.16
C ALA A 606 -2.34 8.63 33.67
N LEU A 607 -1.13 8.60 33.10
CA LEU A 607 -0.54 7.40 32.50
C LEU A 607 0.37 6.60 33.45
N SER A 608 0.66 7.09 34.67
CA SER A 608 1.56 6.42 35.64
C SER A 608 2.82 5.83 34.99
N ALA A 609 3.39 6.53 34.00
CA ALA A 609 4.48 6.05 33.16
C ALA A 609 5.74 6.91 33.37
N HIS A 610 6.90 6.27 33.39
CA HIS A 610 8.20 6.95 33.46
C HIS A 610 8.64 7.36 32.05
N LEU A 611 8.53 8.66 31.74
CA LEU A 611 9.02 9.22 30.49
C LEU A 611 10.48 9.67 30.61
N THR A 612 11.34 9.01 29.84
CA THR A 612 12.75 9.36 29.63
C THR A 612 12.94 10.00 28.25
N ARG A 613 13.99 10.81 28.10
CA ARG A 613 14.35 11.46 26.83
C ARG A 613 15.69 10.96 26.35
N ALA A 614 15.79 10.73 25.04
CA ALA A 614 17.05 10.65 24.32
C ALA A 614 17.11 11.76 23.27
N THR A 615 18.27 12.40 23.11
CA THR A 615 18.43 13.48 22.14
C THR A 615 18.76 12.96 20.75
N ASP A 616 19.49 11.86 20.64
CA ASP A 616 19.93 11.29 19.37
C ASP A 616 19.82 9.75 19.34
N VAL A 617 20.16 9.16 18.19
CA VAL A 617 20.11 7.70 17.99
C VAL A 617 21.06 6.96 18.93
N ALA A 618 22.25 7.49 19.22
CA ALA A 618 23.23 6.83 20.09
C ALA A 618 22.76 6.83 21.55
N ASP A 619 22.21 7.94 22.02
CA ASP A 619 21.59 8.05 23.34
C ASP A 619 20.33 7.18 23.45
N ALA A 620 19.51 7.11 22.40
CA ALA A 620 18.35 6.22 22.34
C ALA A 620 18.77 4.74 22.47
N ARG A 621 19.84 4.33 21.77
CA ARG A 621 20.41 2.98 21.90
C ARG A 621 20.82 2.68 23.34
N ALA A 622 21.52 3.62 24.00
CA ALA A 622 21.95 3.46 25.38
C ALA A 622 20.77 3.32 26.36
N HIS A 623 19.67 4.03 26.13
CA HIS A 623 18.44 3.90 26.90
C HIS A 623 17.75 2.55 26.69
N LEU A 624 17.70 2.07 25.45
CA LEU A 624 17.01 0.82 25.08
C LEU A 624 17.77 -0.45 25.52
N THR A 625 19.06 -0.36 25.82
CA THR A 625 19.87 -1.47 26.35
C THR A 625 19.90 -1.57 27.89
N ARG A 626 19.17 -0.71 28.62
CA ARG A 626 19.10 -0.76 30.10
C ARG A 626 18.28 -1.95 30.58
N GLU A 627 18.44 -2.33 31.86
CA GLU A 627 17.78 -3.50 32.48
C GLU A 627 16.25 -3.51 32.37
N VAL A 628 15.61 -2.33 32.26
CA VAL A 628 14.17 -2.21 32.02
C VAL A 628 13.94 -1.55 30.66
N PRO A 629 13.61 -2.32 29.61
CA PRO A 629 13.42 -1.77 28.28
C PRO A 629 12.14 -0.93 28.19
N ALA A 630 12.17 0.11 27.36
CA ALA A 630 10.99 0.92 27.08
C ALA A 630 9.88 0.05 26.48
N THR A 631 8.63 0.27 26.89
CA THR A 631 7.47 -0.43 26.34
C THR A 631 7.01 0.20 25.02
N LEU A 632 7.14 1.53 24.93
CA LEU A 632 6.78 2.35 23.77
C LEU A 632 7.83 3.45 23.59
N VAL A 633 8.24 3.66 22.34
CA VAL A 633 9.15 4.73 21.94
C VAL A 633 8.36 5.76 21.11
N LEU A 634 8.40 7.01 21.54
CA LEU A 634 7.92 8.17 20.79
C LEU A 634 9.10 8.73 19.99
N LEU A 635 8.98 8.73 18.66
CA LEU A 635 10.02 9.18 17.74
C LEU A 635 9.61 10.50 17.13
N ASP A 636 10.40 11.55 17.35
CA ASP A 636 10.30 12.77 16.57
C ASP A 636 10.74 12.49 15.12
N HIS A 637 9.81 12.66 14.17
CA HIS A 637 10.07 12.41 12.76
C HIS A 637 11.11 13.38 12.17
N GLU A 638 11.23 14.58 12.75
CA GLU A 638 12.12 15.63 12.27
C GLU A 638 13.57 15.45 12.77
N LEU A 639 13.85 14.36 13.49
CA LEU A 639 15.21 14.02 13.95
C LEU A 639 16.19 13.93 12.76
N PRO A 640 17.32 14.66 12.80
CA PRO A 640 18.32 14.62 11.75
C PRO A 640 18.89 13.20 11.53
N GLY A 641 19.23 12.85 10.29
CA GLY A 641 20.13 11.71 9.99
C GLY A 641 19.49 10.31 9.96
N ALA A 642 18.36 10.12 9.26
CA ALA A 642 17.71 8.81 9.11
C ALA A 642 17.35 8.11 10.44
N GLY A 643 17.17 8.88 11.52
CA GLY A 643 17.12 8.36 12.89
C GLY A 643 16.04 7.31 13.14
N ALA A 644 14.82 7.47 12.61
CA ALA A 644 13.76 6.48 12.78
C ALA A 644 14.04 5.15 12.06
N VAL A 645 14.61 5.23 10.86
CA VAL A 645 14.99 4.05 10.04
C VAL A 645 16.18 3.34 10.68
N GLU A 646 17.21 4.08 11.06
CA GLU A 646 18.43 3.56 11.67
C GLU A 646 18.14 2.94 13.05
N LEU A 647 17.40 3.66 13.89
CA LEU A 647 17.04 3.18 15.22
C LEU A 647 16.14 1.95 15.11
N SER A 648 15.16 1.94 14.21
CA SER A 648 14.32 0.76 13.99
C SER A 648 15.12 -0.44 13.51
N ALA A 649 15.98 -0.28 12.48
CA ALA A 649 16.83 -1.36 12.00
C ALA A 649 17.71 -1.92 13.12
N TRP A 650 18.30 -1.05 13.93
CA TRP A 650 19.09 -1.45 15.09
C TRP A 650 18.26 -2.19 16.15
N MET A 651 17.07 -1.69 16.50
CA MET A 651 16.19 -2.30 17.51
C MET A 651 15.85 -3.74 17.12
N HIS A 652 15.51 -3.99 15.85
CA HIS A 652 15.17 -5.32 15.37
C HIS A 652 16.38 -6.26 15.28
N ALA A 653 17.59 -5.72 15.14
CA ALA A 653 18.82 -6.50 15.09
C ALA A 653 19.41 -6.79 16.48
N SER A 654 19.17 -5.93 17.46
CA SER A 654 19.90 -5.91 18.73
C SER A 654 19.05 -6.16 19.97
N LEU A 655 17.72 -6.04 19.88
CA LEU A 655 16.81 -6.25 21.02
C LEU A 655 16.04 -7.57 20.84
N ASP A 656 15.90 -8.33 21.94
CA ASP A 656 15.07 -9.54 21.97
C ASP A 656 13.58 -9.21 21.79
N THR A 657 13.14 -8.08 22.36
CA THR A 657 11.79 -7.55 22.23
C THR A 657 11.84 -6.11 21.73
N THR A 658 11.26 -5.88 20.55
CA THR A 658 11.21 -4.54 19.97
C THR A 658 10.07 -3.74 20.59
N PRO A 659 10.32 -2.53 21.10
CA PRO A 659 9.27 -1.70 21.66
C PRO A 659 8.28 -1.29 20.57
N THR A 660 7.06 -0.95 20.99
CA THR A 660 6.10 -0.32 20.07
C THR A 660 6.63 1.05 19.67
N LEU A 661 6.45 1.45 18.40
CA LEU A 661 6.93 2.74 17.90
C LEU A 661 5.74 3.62 17.52
N LEU A 662 5.72 4.84 18.05
CA LEU A 662 4.83 5.92 17.65
C LEU A 662 5.67 7.07 17.14
N ALA A 663 5.34 7.62 15.98
CA ALA A 663 6.03 8.81 15.48
C ALA A 663 5.23 10.07 15.78
N ILE A 664 5.94 11.17 16.01
CA ILE A 664 5.37 12.52 16.05
C ILE A 664 5.91 13.24 14.83
N ALA A 665 5.03 13.64 13.92
CA ALA A 665 5.39 14.32 12.68
C ALA A 665 4.72 15.69 12.61
N ARG A 666 5.36 16.65 11.95
CA ARG A 666 4.71 17.93 11.70
C ARG A 666 3.58 17.77 10.68
N GLU A 667 2.50 18.51 10.86
CA GLU A 667 1.36 18.49 9.94
C GLU A 667 1.75 18.90 8.50
N ASP A 668 2.78 19.75 8.37
CA ASP A 668 3.28 20.26 7.09
C ASP A 668 4.41 19.44 6.48
N SER A 669 5.03 18.49 7.19
CA SER A 669 6.22 17.78 6.71
C SER A 669 5.94 16.63 5.73
N HIS A 670 4.67 16.21 5.57
CA HIS A 670 4.25 15.12 4.66
C HIS A 670 5.22 13.93 4.70
N PRO A 671 5.32 13.26 5.86
CA PRO A 671 6.27 12.17 6.03
C PRO A 671 6.03 11.08 4.99
N ASP A 672 7.08 10.32 4.64
CA ASP A 672 6.89 9.13 3.81
C ASP A 672 6.18 8.04 4.61
N TRP A 673 4.85 8.03 4.54
CA TRP A 673 3.99 7.13 5.30
C TRP A 673 4.27 5.65 5.02
N GLN A 674 4.68 5.31 3.79
CA GLN A 674 5.08 3.95 3.46
C GLN A 674 6.38 3.59 4.16
N MET A 675 7.34 4.52 4.21
CA MET A 675 8.57 4.35 4.99
C MET A 675 8.29 4.19 6.48
N LEU A 676 7.42 5.04 7.05
CA LEU A 676 7.10 4.97 8.48
C LEU A 676 6.48 3.62 8.84
N GLN A 677 5.55 3.11 8.03
CA GLN A 677 5.00 1.77 8.20
C GLN A 677 6.10 0.70 8.10
N ALA A 678 6.99 0.89 7.13
CA ALA A 678 8.06 -0.04 6.83
C ALA A 678 9.12 -0.14 7.95
N VAL A 679 9.34 0.94 8.71
CA VAL A 679 10.20 0.89 9.91
C VAL A 679 9.44 0.40 11.15
N GLY A 680 8.18 -0.01 11.01
CA GLY A 680 7.38 -0.54 12.12
C GLY A 680 6.71 0.51 13.00
N ILE A 681 6.60 1.77 12.54
CA ILE A 681 5.78 2.76 13.23
C ILE A 681 4.31 2.33 13.16
N ARG A 682 3.69 2.21 14.33
CA ARG A 682 2.30 1.76 14.48
C ARG A 682 1.29 2.89 14.29
N GLU A 683 1.66 4.09 14.69
CA GLU A 683 0.81 5.27 14.62
C GLU A 683 1.66 6.53 14.49
N VAL A 684 1.13 7.53 13.80
CA VAL A 684 1.74 8.85 13.69
C VAL A 684 0.77 9.87 14.29
N VAL A 685 1.26 10.65 15.24
CA VAL A 685 0.54 11.79 15.80
C VAL A 685 1.09 13.06 15.20
N LEU A 686 0.20 13.98 14.81
CA LEU A 686 0.58 15.22 14.14
C LEU A 686 0.85 16.35 15.14
N SER A 687 1.84 17.19 14.85
CA SER A 687 2.12 18.44 15.55
C SER A 687 1.52 19.64 14.77
N PRO A 688 0.83 20.61 15.41
CA PRO A 688 0.78 20.86 16.87
C PRO A 688 0.04 19.77 17.63
N LEU A 689 0.70 19.27 18.68
CA LEU A 689 0.28 18.07 19.39
C LEU A 689 -1.01 18.31 20.17
N ALA A 690 -2.07 17.57 19.82
CA ALA A 690 -3.32 17.58 20.57
C ALA A 690 -3.22 16.63 21.79
N PRO A 691 -3.32 17.11 23.04
CA PRO A 691 -3.14 16.30 24.24
C PRO A 691 -4.05 15.07 24.32
N ASP A 692 -5.31 15.21 23.90
CA ASP A 692 -6.31 14.15 23.86
C ASP A 692 -5.94 13.04 22.88
N VAL A 693 -5.46 13.42 21.69
CA VAL A 693 -5.00 12.47 20.66
C VAL A 693 -3.77 11.70 21.14
N LEU A 694 -2.76 12.41 21.67
CA LEU A 694 -1.54 11.78 22.17
C LEU A 694 -1.86 10.77 23.28
N ARG A 695 -2.63 11.20 24.29
CA ARG A 695 -2.99 10.36 25.44
C ARG A 695 -3.72 9.09 25.02
N TYR A 696 -4.73 9.22 24.17
CA TYR A 696 -5.48 8.08 23.67
C TYR A 696 -4.57 7.12 22.88
N SER A 697 -3.76 7.65 21.97
CA SER A 697 -2.84 6.87 21.13
C SER A 697 -1.86 6.07 21.98
N VAL A 698 -1.18 6.73 22.92
CA VAL A 698 -0.22 6.09 23.83
C VAL A 698 -0.90 5.04 24.70
N ARG A 699 -2.04 5.36 25.34
CA ARG A 699 -2.75 4.41 26.21
C ARG A 699 -3.24 3.19 25.46
N ARG A 700 -3.73 3.37 24.23
CA ARG A 700 -4.17 2.30 23.33
C ARG A 700 -3.00 1.40 22.94
N LEU A 701 -1.90 1.97 22.44
CA LEU A 701 -0.71 1.21 22.03
C LEU A 701 -0.08 0.45 23.21
N LEU A 702 -0.04 1.05 24.40
CA LEU A 702 0.42 0.35 25.61
C LEU A 702 -0.49 -0.84 25.97
N THR A 703 -1.80 -0.65 25.87
CA THR A 703 -2.76 -1.74 26.12
C THR A 703 -2.56 -2.91 25.15
N GLU A 704 -2.30 -2.61 23.87
CA GLU A 704 -2.01 -3.61 22.84
C GLU A 704 -0.69 -4.32 23.14
N ALA A 705 0.39 -3.57 23.40
CA ALA A 705 1.71 -4.12 23.69
C ALA A 705 1.72 -5.05 24.93
N LEU A 706 1.01 -4.68 26.00
CA LEU A 706 0.91 -5.48 27.22
C LEU A 706 0.13 -6.78 27.01
N ARG A 707 -0.91 -6.76 26.15
CA ARG A 707 -1.66 -7.96 25.78
C ARG A 707 -0.80 -8.92 24.96
N ASP A 708 -0.05 -8.40 24.00
CA ASP A 708 0.84 -9.20 23.14
C ASP A 708 1.93 -9.86 23.98
N GLY A 709 2.54 -9.13 24.93
CA GLY A 709 3.54 -9.69 25.85
C GLY A 709 2.98 -10.80 26.75
N ALA A 710 1.75 -10.66 27.27
CA ALA A 710 1.10 -11.68 28.09
C ALA A 710 0.73 -12.95 27.30
N ALA A 711 0.36 -12.80 26.02
CA ALA A 711 0.08 -13.93 25.12
C ALA A 711 1.35 -14.74 24.81
N VAL A 712 2.49 -14.06 24.60
CA VAL A 712 3.79 -14.72 24.37
C VAL A 712 4.26 -15.48 25.63
N ALA A 713 4.08 -14.91 26.82
CA ALA A 713 4.47 -15.56 28.08
C ALA A 713 3.63 -16.80 28.43
N SER A 714 2.36 -16.85 28.01
CA SER A 714 1.46 -17.98 28.27
C SER A 714 1.54 -19.11 27.23
N GLY A 715 2.02 -18.83 26.01
CA GLY A 715 2.25 -19.82 24.96
C GLY A 715 3.57 -20.60 25.06
N GLY A 716 4.51 -20.16 25.90
CA GLY A 716 5.82 -20.81 26.11
C GLY A 716 5.83 -21.93 27.17
N ALA A 717 4.67 -22.28 27.74
CA ALA A 717 4.53 -23.26 28.82
C ALA A 717 3.70 -24.50 28.42
N ALA A 718 3.63 -24.83 27.12
CA ALA A 718 2.95 -26.01 26.59
C ALA A 718 3.93 -27.04 26.03
#